data_AF-W7BRF5-F1
#
_entry.id   AF-W7BRF5-F1
#
_cell.length_a   1.000
_cell.length_b   1.000
_cell.length_c   1.000
_cell.angle_alpha   90.00
_cell.angle_beta   90.00
_cell.angle_gamma   90.00
#
_symmetry.space_group_name_H-M   'P 1'
#
loop_
_entity.id
_entity.type
_entity.pdbx_description
1 polymer ?
#
loop_
_entity_poly.entity_id
_entity_poly.type
_entity_poly.pdbx_seq_one_letter_code
_entity_poly.pdbx_strand_id
1 'polypeptide(L)'
;MKNKKALKMIVTATVAANVLASTFITAAPGMAFAAENSEQGTSIGTKAETKLTGETRAVLNNLVVNPQFNGMTGWQYGTNLPAATTFTPGKDGSLSITTQSSPGQNTAPYVIQQIPTIVGHKYRVTATLTDIASSNHFALRFADEVAKLGEPNSGGWFTITGTNEVSFEATADSSAELLCLDLLNRNMGGTFKFSNVSIVDLTAVKTTINAISTDSTVATGEGQPGETVTIKNGTTTIKTGTVDANGDYSVTIPKQAYGSIIAATVASSAATTVVAQGAIAPTTINSLTSDHTNVSGKGEPGATVVIKNGSTQVASGIVAANGTYAITIPKQAYGSTVTATVTLNGKTSSASTVVTQETLIQTTINAITTQQTNVSGTGEPGAAIIIKNDATMLAVGIVPANGQYNFVISKQAANSTVVATVMKNDQISSASTVVVKNAPSTPVLDTVTDKSTKATGTGDPGNTITIKIKDGDVTLTYIGLVDDFGEFSIPIDTPNAGATVDAIAKDQDNILSEKVTQTVIDVTAPNAPTVEGLNDTSTKITGKGEANAVVTVTLASGGTIIGETDANGNFSITIPKQAIGKQVSVAITDVAGNTSTTTVVTVEAAILANPTVNRVSNQDTKITGTGVAGATVTVNVDGKNYTGTVDTNGNYEIAVPKLAAGLEASVQQTKDGKTSGVVKTIVQDDRIPSAPQANTVSDTDTKATGTGTAGDTITIKLPSGGSVTGIVAPNGTWSITIPKQAAGAKLEVTATSPQGKASPATTITVEQQAQSGSLTANDFTVSGDKYITGTYSGDVAKISMFQNGTEFKGAAMKDGEFSFYAADKKIKKTDGNHHGCHTIKTVNEL
;
A
#
# COMPACT_ATOMS: atom_id res chain seq x y z
N MET A 1 -43.16 40.06 18.31
CA MET A 1 -44.60 40.35 18.55
C MET A 1 -44.80 41.87 18.74
N LYS A 2 -46.06 42.31 18.83
CA LYS A 2 -46.51 43.69 19.15
C LYS A 2 -45.75 44.25 20.39
N ASN A 3 -45.21 45.47 20.45
CA ASN A 3 -45.72 46.83 20.21
C ASN A 3 -46.41 47.46 21.45
N LYS A 4 -46.13 48.76 21.66
CA LYS A 4 -46.66 49.77 22.62
C LYS A 4 -45.83 50.09 23.89
N LYS A 5 -45.51 51.39 23.95
CA LYS A 5 -45.00 52.20 25.07
C LYS A 5 -45.86 52.12 26.34
N ALA A 6 -45.23 52.38 27.48
CA ALA A 6 -45.77 53.23 28.53
C ALA A 6 -44.77 54.36 28.84
N LEU A 7 -45.22 55.51 29.33
CA LEU A 7 -44.44 56.74 29.54
C LEU A 7 -45.16 57.62 30.57
N LYS A 8 -44.44 58.18 31.56
CA LYS A 8 -44.73 59.37 32.43
C LYS A 8 -44.13 59.18 33.84
N MET A 9 -43.75 60.22 34.59
CA MET A 9 -43.43 61.61 34.23
C MET A 9 -42.50 62.19 35.32
N ILE A 10 -41.70 63.20 34.99
CA ILE A 10 -40.97 64.01 35.99
C ILE A 10 -41.96 64.98 36.65
N VAL A 11 -41.82 65.20 37.96
CA VAL A 11 -42.36 66.38 38.64
C VAL A 11 -41.20 67.14 39.28
N THR A 12 -41.01 68.38 38.85
CA THR A 12 -40.08 69.34 39.46
C THR A 12 -40.92 70.45 40.07
N ALA A 13 -40.68 70.78 41.34
CA ALA A 13 -41.35 71.89 42.02
C ALA A 13 -40.35 72.66 42.89
N THR A 14 -39.78 73.73 42.32
CA THR A 14 -39.01 74.72 43.07
C THR A 14 -39.97 75.72 43.70
N VAL A 15 -39.87 75.92 45.02
CA VAL A 15 -40.41 77.11 45.69
C VAL A 15 -39.35 77.63 46.65
N ALA A 16 -39.03 78.92 46.55
CA ALA A 16 -38.21 79.64 47.51
C ALA A 16 -38.94 80.94 47.89
N ALA A 17 -38.99 81.24 49.18
CA ALA A 17 -39.46 82.51 49.73
C ALA A 17 -38.82 82.75 51.11
N ASN A 18 -38.50 84.00 51.41
CA ASN A 18 -37.81 84.43 52.63
C ASN A 18 -38.80 85.06 53.66
N VAL A 19 -38.33 85.24 54.89
CA VAL A 19 -38.45 86.44 55.80
C VAL A 19 -38.22 85.93 57.24
N LEU A 20 -37.23 86.35 58.04
CA LEU A 20 -36.56 87.63 58.42
C LEU A 20 -37.07 88.24 59.74
N ALA A 21 -36.22 88.14 60.78
CA ALA A 21 -36.11 89.02 61.97
C ALA A 21 -37.35 89.12 62.91
N SER A 22 -37.31 89.71 64.11
CA SER A 22 -36.25 90.42 64.88
C SER A 22 -36.43 90.21 66.40
N THR A 23 -35.45 90.61 67.22
CA THR A 23 -35.53 90.72 68.70
C THR A 23 -35.97 92.13 69.17
N PHE A 24 -36.47 92.25 70.42
CA PHE A 24 -36.07 93.19 71.51
C PHE A 24 -37.19 93.59 72.52
N ILE A 25 -37.03 93.12 73.78
CA ILE A 25 -36.96 93.89 75.05
C ILE A 25 -38.15 94.72 75.66
N THR A 26 -38.53 94.28 76.88
CA THR A 26 -39.03 94.99 78.10
C THR A 26 -40.43 95.63 78.26
N ALA A 27 -40.92 95.46 79.51
CA ALA A 27 -41.66 96.39 80.39
C ALA A 27 -43.15 96.10 80.68
N ALA A 28 -43.52 96.40 81.93
CA ALA A 28 -44.81 96.15 82.61
C ALA A 28 -45.65 97.46 82.66
N PRO A 29 -46.82 97.60 83.35
CA PRO A 29 -47.46 96.67 84.31
C PRO A 29 -49.00 96.54 84.26
N GLY A 30 -49.60 95.75 85.18
CA GLY A 30 -50.89 96.13 85.78
C GLY A 30 -51.94 95.05 86.12
N MET A 31 -52.15 94.84 87.44
CA MET A 31 -53.41 94.41 88.10
C MET A 31 -53.89 92.95 87.95
N ALA A 32 -54.83 92.56 88.82
CA ALA A 32 -55.07 91.17 89.23
C ALA A 32 -56.50 90.89 89.74
N PHE A 33 -56.87 89.60 89.76
CA PHE A 33 -58.01 88.92 90.42
C PHE A 33 -57.57 87.43 90.57
N ALA A 34 -57.75 86.64 91.64
CA ALA A 34 -58.76 86.54 92.72
C ALA A 34 -60.15 86.07 92.22
N ALA A 35 -60.75 84.96 92.67
CA ALA A 35 -60.37 83.94 93.67
C ALA A 35 -60.97 82.55 93.24
N GLU A 36 -61.27 81.49 94.02
CA GLU A 36 -61.42 81.29 95.48
C GLU A 36 -61.08 79.81 95.88
N ASN A 37 -61.96 79.12 96.65
CA ASN A 37 -61.69 77.85 97.37
C ASN A 37 -62.85 76.83 97.26
N SER A 38 -62.61 75.57 97.69
CA SER A 38 -63.38 74.90 98.77
C SER A 38 -62.73 73.53 99.14
N GLU A 39 -62.07 73.37 100.31
CA GLU A 39 -62.61 72.85 101.61
C GLU A 39 -62.71 71.30 101.72
N GLN A 40 -62.53 70.60 102.86
CA GLN A 40 -62.13 70.87 104.27
C GLN A 40 -61.55 69.53 104.88
N GLY A 41 -61.07 69.36 106.13
CA GLY A 41 -60.84 70.25 107.29
C GLY A 41 -60.64 69.48 108.63
N THR A 42 -59.79 69.98 109.56
CA THR A 42 -59.62 69.58 111.00
C THR A 42 -58.96 68.22 111.34
N SER A 43 -58.31 67.98 112.50
CA SER A 43 -58.01 68.74 113.75
C SER A 43 -56.49 68.59 114.13
N ILE A 44 -55.74 69.48 114.79
CA ILE A 44 -55.87 70.44 115.92
C ILE A 44 -55.64 69.84 117.33
N GLY A 45 -54.54 70.26 118.00
CA GLY A 45 -54.24 70.05 119.44
C GLY A 45 -52.97 69.20 119.72
N THR A 46 -51.99 69.59 120.55
CA THR A 46 -51.89 70.76 121.44
C THR A 46 -50.44 71.24 121.65
N LYS A 47 -50.16 72.47 121.17
CA LYS A 47 -49.22 73.50 121.67
C LYS A 47 -47.90 73.08 122.35
N ALA A 48 -46.81 73.27 121.60
CA ALA A 48 -45.66 74.03 122.08
C ALA A 48 -45.23 75.02 120.97
N GLU A 49 -45.82 76.22 120.98
CA GLU A 49 -45.38 77.32 120.11
C GLU A 49 -44.19 78.07 120.72
N THR A 50 -43.55 78.92 119.91
CA THR A 50 -42.24 79.60 120.16
C THR A 50 -41.06 78.62 120.08
N LYS A 51 -40.10 78.76 119.15
CA LYS A 51 -39.76 79.87 118.22
C LYS A 51 -39.31 79.36 116.83
N LEU A 52 -39.31 80.28 115.86
CA LEU A 52 -38.64 80.20 114.54
C LEU A 52 -39.26 79.34 113.41
N THR A 53 -40.42 79.85 112.95
CA THR A 53 -40.75 80.15 111.52
C THR A 53 -40.74 79.04 110.46
N GLY A 54 -41.86 78.96 109.71
CA GLY A 54 -42.09 77.95 108.67
C GLY A 54 -41.19 78.05 107.42
N GLU A 55 -40.53 79.19 107.17
CA GLU A 55 -39.57 79.33 106.06
C GLU A 55 -38.39 78.36 106.20
N THR A 56 -37.91 78.11 107.42
CA THR A 56 -36.78 77.23 107.71
C THR A 56 -37.02 75.80 107.21
N ARG A 57 -38.26 75.31 107.31
CA ARG A 57 -38.64 73.93 106.91
C ARG A 57 -38.82 73.76 105.40
N ALA A 58 -38.89 74.86 104.64
CA ALA A 58 -38.98 74.81 103.18
C ALA A 58 -37.60 74.70 102.50
N VAL A 59 -36.54 75.26 103.09
CA VAL A 59 -35.19 75.26 102.47
C VAL A 59 -34.45 73.93 102.67
N LEU A 60 -34.75 73.19 103.74
CA LEU A 60 -34.12 71.89 104.05
C LEU A 60 -34.31 70.80 102.98
N ASN A 61 -35.34 70.91 102.12
CA ASN A 61 -35.57 69.96 101.02
C ASN A 61 -34.74 70.25 99.75
N ASN A 62 -34.07 71.41 99.64
CA ASN A 62 -33.39 71.84 98.40
C ASN A 62 -31.85 71.79 98.50
N LEU A 63 -31.30 70.98 99.42
CA LEU A 63 -29.88 71.03 99.81
C LEU A 63 -28.95 70.05 99.08
N VAL A 64 -29.42 69.42 98.00
CA VAL A 64 -28.60 68.65 97.05
C VAL A 64 -28.96 69.10 95.62
N VAL A 65 -27.97 69.60 94.88
CA VAL A 65 -28.15 70.08 93.51
C VAL A 65 -27.63 69.02 92.53
N ASN A 66 -28.29 67.86 92.51
CA ASN A 66 -28.07 66.81 91.51
C ASN A 66 -29.39 66.41 90.84
N PRO A 67 -29.56 66.64 89.52
CA PRO A 67 -30.78 66.29 88.78
C PRO A 67 -31.21 64.82 88.86
N GLN A 68 -30.29 63.89 89.13
CA GLN A 68 -30.59 62.45 89.20
C GLN A 68 -31.29 62.04 90.51
N PHE A 69 -31.35 62.91 91.51
CA PHE A 69 -31.74 62.58 92.89
C PHE A 69 -32.84 63.51 93.44
N ASN A 70 -33.69 64.00 92.54
CA ASN A 70 -34.73 64.98 92.84
C ASN A 70 -35.92 64.34 93.62
N GLY A 71 -36.38 64.99 94.70
CA GLY A 71 -37.58 64.55 95.45
C GLY A 71 -37.36 63.77 96.76
N MET A 72 -36.14 63.75 97.29
CA MET A 72 -35.83 63.10 98.58
C MET A 72 -36.39 63.86 99.79
N THR A 73 -36.51 63.18 100.93
CA THR A 73 -36.70 63.83 102.22
C THR A 73 -35.44 64.64 102.58
N GLY A 74 -35.63 65.93 102.90
CA GLY A 74 -34.53 66.83 103.25
C GLY A 74 -33.73 66.39 104.48
N TRP A 75 -32.52 66.93 104.61
CA TRP A 75 -31.55 66.56 105.64
C TRP A 75 -32.17 66.56 107.05
N GLN A 76 -32.11 65.42 107.73
CA GLN A 76 -32.63 65.24 109.09
C GLN A 76 -31.51 65.45 110.11
N TYR A 77 -31.81 66.12 111.23
CA TYR A 77 -30.86 66.34 112.32
C TYR A 77 -30.99 65.27 113.41
N GLY A 78 -29.87 64.92 114.04
CA GLY A 78 -29.86 64.01 115.18
C GLY A 78 -30.67 64.52 116.38
N THR A 79 -31.25 63.62 117.18
CA THR A 79 -32.16 63.97 118.29
C THR A 79 -31.46 64.52 119.56
N ASN A 80 -30.16 64.27 119.74
CA ASN A 80 -29.40 64.58 120.96
C ASN A 80 -28.51 65.85 120.82
N LEU A 81 -29.11 66.96 120.39
CA LEU A 81 -28.40 68.22 120.14
C LEU A 81 -28.07 68.98 121.46
N PRO A 82 -26.89 69.63 121.57
CA PRO A 82 -26.65 70.66 122.58
C PRO A 82 -27.67 71.80 122.50
N ALA A 83 -28.13 72.29 123.65
CA ALA A 83 -29.32 73.16 123.77
C ALA A 83 -29.25 74.53 123.07
N ALA A 84 -28.09 74.91 122.53
CA ALA A 84 -27.88 76.14 121.76
C ALA A 84 -27.33 75.85 120.35
N THR A 85 -27.80 74.77 119.73
CA THR A 85 -27.53 74.45 118.30
C THR A 85 -28.59 75.11 117.41
N THR A 86 -28.18 75.82 116.36
CA THR A 86 -29.09 76.40 115.36
C THR A 86 -28.70 76.02 113.93
N PHE A 87 -29.70 75.72 113.12
CA PHE A 87 -29.57 75.39 111.71
C PHE A 87 -30.09 76.56 110.88
N THR A 88 -29.20 77.19 110.11
CA THR A 88 -29.49 78.40 109.30
C THR A 88 -29.28 78.08 107.82
N PRO A 89 -30.36 77.81 107.06
CA PRO A 89 -30.25 77.60 105.61
C PRO A 89 -29.81 78.87 104.88
N GLY A 90 -28.88 78.73 103.93
CA GLY A 90 -28.43 79.80 103.05
C GLY A 90 -29.26 79.92 101.78
N LYS A 91 -29.37 81.13 101.23
CA LYS A 91 -30.09 81.40 99.95
C LYS A 91 -29.36 80.86 98.72
N ASP A 92 -28.15 80.36 98.90
CA ASP A 92 -27.24 79.76 97.92
C ASP A 92 -27.28 78.23 97.91
N GLY A 93 -28.32 77.61 98.49
CA GLY A 93 -28.46 76.14 98.58
C GLY A 93 -27.58 75.49 99.64
N SER A 94 -27.08 76.27 100.60
CA SER A 94 -26.21 75.81 101.68
C SER A 94 -26.97 75.59 103.01
N LEU A 95 -26.35 74.84 103.92
CA LEU A 95 -26.79 74.71 105.32
C LEU A 95 -25.68 75.20 106.23
N SER A 96 -25.92 76.27 106.99
CA SER A 96 -25.03 76.65 108.10
C SER A 96 -25.49 76.00 109.39
N ILE A 97 -24.57 75.38 110.12
CA ILE A 97 -24.78 74.72 111.41
C ILE A 97 -23.97 75.49 112.45
N THR A 98 -24.65 76.13 113.38
CA THR A 98 -24.06 76.89 114.48
C THR A 98 -24.25 76.13 115.77
N THR A 99 -23.19 75.99 116.56
CA THR A 99 -23.20 75.28 117.84
C THR A 99 -22.68 76.18 118.95
N GLN A 100 -23.30 76.10 120.12
CA GLN A 100 -22.71 76.56 121.37
C GLN A 100 -22.86 75.44 122.42
N SER A 101 -21.73 75.04 123.02
CA SER A 101 -21.65 73.99 124.02
C SER A 101 -21.13 74.56 125.35
N SER A 102 -21.85 74.27 126.43
CA SER A 102 -21.35 74.48 127.79
C SER A 102 -20.25 73.44 128.10
N PRO A 103 -19.19 73.80 128.84
CA PRO A 103 -18.15 72.84 129.22
C PRO A 103 -18.73 71.59 129.91
N GLY A 104 -18.46 70.41 129.35
CA GLY A 104 -18.87 69.11 129.90
C GLY A 104 -19.95 68.35 129.12
N GLN A 105 -20.60 68.94 128.12
CA GLN A 105 -21.43 68.15 127.18
C GLN A 105 -20.58 67.56 126.04
N ASN A 106 -20.83 66.30 125.70
CA ASN A 106 -19.98 65.48 124.83
C ASN A 106 -20.77 64.83 123.66
N THR A 107 -21.85 65.49 123.19
CA THR A 107 -22.67 65.04 122.05
C THR A 107 -22.35 65.85 120.79
N ALA A 108 -22.13 65.13 119.68
CA ALA A 108 -21.85 65.69 118.37
C ALA A 108 -23.15 65.87 117.56
N PRO A 109 -23.45 67.07 117.03
CA PRO A 109 -24.54 67.24 116.07
C PRO A 109 -24.14 66.68 114.70
N TYR A 110 -25.10 66.04 114.03
CA TYR A 110 -24.95 65.49 112.68
C TYR A 110 -26.21 65.75 111.87
N VAL A 111 -26.09 65.62 110.55
CA VAL A 111 -27.22 65.60 109.60
C VAL A 111 -27.13 64.40 108.66
N ILE A 112 -28.27 63.81 108.29
CA ILE A 112 -28.38 62.65 107.39
C ILE A 112 -29.38 62.85 106.25
N GLN A 113 -29.13 62.23 105.10
CA GLN A 113 -30.06 62.10 103.95
C GLN A 113 -29.96 60.71 103.32
N GLN A 114 -31.08 60.09 102.96
CA GLN A 114 -31.10 58.80 102.25
C GLN A 114 -30.97 58.98 100.73
N ILE A 115 -30.20 58.12 100.07
CA ILE A 115 -29.86 58.20 98.64
C ILE A 115 -29.91 56.79 98.02
N PRO A 116 -30.69 56.54 96.95
CA PRO A 116 -30.80 55.24 96.31
C PRO A 116 -29.54 54.89 95.52
N THR A 117 -29.18 53.61 95.55
CA THR A 117 -27.91 53.05 95.08
C THR A 117 -28.13 51.67 94.45
N ILE A 118 -27.13 51.17 93.71
CA ILE A 118 -27.10 49.79 93.23
C ILE A 118 -26.10 49.01 94.08
N VAL A 119 -26.56 47.91 94.69
CA VAL A 119 -25.73 47.03 95.52
C VAL A 119 -24.53 46.52 94.71
N GLY A 120 -23.32 46.72 95.24
CA GLY A 120 -22.07 46.32 94.61
C GLY A 120 -21.48 47.31 93.60
N HIS A 121 -22.20 48.36 93.21
CA HIS A 121 -21.63 49.44 92.40
C HIS A 121 -20.74 50.35 93.24
N LYS A 122 -19.69 50.91 92.62
CA LYS A 122 -18.80 51.86 93.29
C LYS A 122 -19.21 53.29 92.99
N TYR A 123 -19.39 54.09 94.03
CA TYR A 123 -19.79 55.49 93.98
C TYR A 123 -18.68 56.42 94.44
N ARG A 124 -18.61 57.61 93.85
CA ARG A 124 -17.84 58.75 94.37
C ARG A 124 -18.80 59.83 94.84
N VAL A 125 -18.55 60.40 96.02
CA VAL A 125 -19.29 61.53 96.61
C VAL A 125 -18.34 62.73 96.75
N THR A 126 -18.88 63.93 96.53
CA THR A 126 -18.17 65.22 96.64
C THR A 126 -19.05 66.27 97.33
N ALA A 127 -18.46 67.19 98.10
CA ALA A 127 -19.17 68.30 98.73
C ALA A 127 -18.24 69.49 99.07
N THR A 128 -18.76 70.72 99.08
CA THR A 128 -18.05 71.92 99.55
C THR A 128 -18.37 72.21 101.01
N LEU A 129 -17.35 72.18 101.87
CA LEU A 129 -17.39 72.44 103.30
C LEU A 129 -16.77 73.82 103.62
N THR A 130 -17.24 74.53 104.64
CA THR A 130 -16.62 75.80 105.11
C THR A 130 -16.70 75.96 106.63
N ASP A 131 -15.55 76.02 107.31
CA ASP A 131 -15.49 76.44 108.71
C ASP A 131 -15.47 77.98 108.79
N ILE A 132 -16.41 78.55 109.56
CA ILE A 132 -16.67 80.00 109.64
C ILE A 132 -16.17 80.59 110.96
N ALA A 133 -16.07 79.79 112.03
CA ALA A 133 -15.62 80.26 113.34
C ALA A 133 -14.95 79.15 114.18
N SER A 134 -13.62 79.06 114.04
CA SER A 134 -12.68 78.35 114.92
C SER A 134 -12.61 76.81 114.83
N SER A 135 -11.68 76.32 113.98
CA SER A 135 -10.99 75.03 114.05
C SER A 135 -11.83 73.80 114.40
N ASN A 136 -12.88 73.55 113.62
CA ASN A 136 -13.79 72.42 113.79
C ASN A 136 -13.30 71.14 113.06
N HIS A 137 -13.69 69.95 113.57
CA HIS A 137 -13.45 68.65 112.92
C HIS A 137 -14.76 68.06 112.39
N PHE A 138 -14.70 67.41 111.22
CA PHE A 138 -15.87 66.96 110.45
C PHE A 138 -15.69 65.54 109.93
N ALA A 139 -16.77 64.82 109.63
CA ALA A 139 -16.72 63.62 108.78
C ALA A 139 -17.89 63.57 107.80
N LEU A 140 -17.62 63.22 106.54
CA LEU A 140 -18.63 63.01 105.49
C LEU A 140 -18.52 61.55 105.01
N ARG A 141 -19.65 60.82 105.05
CA ARG A 141 -19.62 59.34 105.18
C ARG A 141 -20.94 58.68 104.77
N PHE A 142 -20.93 57.42 104.36
CA PHE A 142 -22.15 56.57 104.33
C PHE A 142 -22.25 55.74 105.61
N ALA A 143 -23.43 55.65 106.23
CA ALA A 143 -23.62 54.89 107.47
C ALA A 143 -25.09 54.50 107.77
N ASP A 144 -25.37 53.20 107.89
CA ASP A 144 -26.71 52.66 108.17
C ASP A 144 -27.32 53.12 109.51
N GLU A 145 -26.48 53.34 110.53
CA GLU A 145 -26.95 53.70 111.87
C GLU A 145 -25.89 54.46 112.69
N VAL A 146 -26.35 55.33 113.58
CA VAL A 146 -25.52 56.24 114.41
C VAL A 146 -24.54 55.47 115.33
N ALA A 147 -24.84 54.21 115.65
CA ALA A 147 -24.06 53.40 116.59
C ALA A 147 -22.66 52.99 116.07
N LYS A 148 -22.42 53.00 114.75
CA LYS A 148 -21.14 52.59 114.12
C LYS A 148 -20.07 53.70 114.08
N LEU A 149 -20.02 54.55 115.11
CA LEU A 149 -19.08 55.68 115.23
C LEU A 149 -17.62 55.21 115.43
N GLY A 150 -16.95 54.81 114.35
CA GLY A 150 -15.54 54.41 114.34
C GLY A 150 -15.15 53.37 113.29
N GLU A 151 -16.10 52.81 112.53
CA GLU A 151 -15.82 51.74 111.56
C GLU A 151 -15.03 52.21 110.32
N PRO A 152 -14.00 51.46 109.85
CA PRO A 152 -13.02 51.95 108.86
C PRO A 152 -13.57 52.34 107.49
N ASN A 153 -14.69 51.75 107.07
CA ASN A 153 -15.20 51.85 105.69
C ASN A 153 -16.25 52.96 105.50
N SER A 154 -16.60 53.69 106.56
CA SER A 154 -17.75 54.60 106.56
C SER A 154 -17.45 55.97 105.91
N GLY A 155 -16.25 56.52 106.12
CA GLY A 155 -15.77 57.76 105.48
C GLY A 155 -14.70 58.48 106.31
N GLY A 156 -14.08 59.51 105.72
CA GLY A 156 -12.94 60.21 106.32
C GLY A 156 -13.34 61.22 107.40
N TRP A 157 -12.49 61.36 108.43
CA TRP A 157 -12.47 62.57 109.26
C TRP A 157 -11.59 63.64 108.59
N PHE A 158 -12.12 64.84 108.44
CA PHE A 158 -11.48 65.99 107.82
C PHE A 158 -11.36 67.13 108.85
N THR A 159 -10.15 67.68 108.99
CA THR A 159 -9.94 68.98 109.64
C THR A 159 -9.77 70.01 108.53
N ILE A 160 -10.54 71.09 108.54
CA ILE A 160 -10.48 72.14 107.52
C ILE A 160 -10.39 73.51 108.17
N THR A 161 -9.87 74.48 107.43
CA THR A 161 -9.99 75.90 107.77
C THR A 161 -10.41 76.67 106.52
N GLY A 162 -11.39 77.58 106.65
CA GLY A 162 -12.02 78.22 105.50
C GLY A 162 -12.81 77.22 104.62
N THR A 163 -13.01 77.59 103.35
CA THR A 163 -13.76 76.83 102.35
C THR A 163 -12.88 75.80 101.63
N ASN A 164 -13.30 74.54 101.63
CA ASN A 164 -12.61 73.42 100.98
C ASN A 164 -13.63 72.49 100.30
N GLU A 165 -13.25 71.86 99.19
CA GLU A 165 -13.99 70.72 98.64
C GLU A 165 -13.43 69.42 99.22
N VAL A 166 -14.31 68.48 99.57
CA VAL A 166 -13.94 67.13 100.03
C VAL A 166 -14.60 66.07 99.14
N SER A 167 -13.94 64.92 99.04
CA SER A 167 -14.44 63.78 98.26
C SER A 167 -14.15 62.47 98.97
N PHE A 168 -15.05 61.48 98.85
CA PHE A 168 -14.78 60.09 99.21
C PHE A 168 -15.35 59.13 98.16
N GLU A 169 -14.89 57.88 98.19
CA GLU A 169 -15.44 56.79 97.39
C GLU A 169 -15.88 55.65 98.29
N ALA A 170 -16.98 55.01 97.96
CA ALA A 170 -17.51 53.85 98.67
C ALA A 170 -18.24 52.91 97.69
N THR A 171 -18.27 51.62 97.98
CA THR A 171 -19.16 50.67 97.31
C THR A 171 -20.44 50.61 98.11
N ALA A 172 -21.61 50.74 97.48
CA ALA A 172 -22.88 50.58 98.17
C ALA A 172 -23.13 49.10 98.47
N ASP A 173 -23.52 48.77 99.71
CA ASP A 173 -23.97 47.41 100.07
C ASP A 173 -25.49 47.31 100.22
N SER A 174 -26.18 48.45 100.30
CA SER A 174 -27.63 48.57 100.24
C SER A 174 -28.11 49.17 98.91
N SER A 175 -29.42 49.13 98.69
CA SER A 175 -30.09 49.85 97.59
C SER A 175 -30.51 51.29 97.95
N ALA A 176 -30.24 51.75 99.18
CA ALA A 176 -30.58 53.10 99.63
C ALA A 176 -29.75 53.54 100.86
N GLU A 177 -28.48 53.88 100.61
CA GLU A 177 -27.51 54.38 101.60
C GLU A 177 -27.98 55.63 102.36
N LEU A 178 -27.53 55.83 103.60
CA LEU A 178 -27.64 57.11 104.30
C LEU A 178 -26.31 57.89 104.19
N LEU A 179 -26.33 59.01 103.48
CA LEU A 179 -25.24 60.00 103.52
C LEU A 179 -25.33 60.80 104.82
N CYS A 180 -24.25 60.79 105.60
CA CYS A 180 -24.13 61.42 106.91
C CYS A 180 -23.00 62.45 106.93
N LEU A 181 -23.24 63.57 107.61
CA LEU A 181 -22.23 64.59 107.93
C LEU A 181 -22.21 64.83 109.45
N ASP A 182 -21.13 64.41 110.10
CA ASP A 182 -20.89 64.61 111.54
C ASP A 182 -20.04 65.87 111.80
N LEU A 183 -20.35 66.60 112.88
CA LEU A 183 -19.52 67.71 113.40
C LEU A 183 -19.04 67.40 114.81
N LEU A 184 -17.72 67.44 115.05
CA LEU A 184 -17.12 67.12 116.35
C LEU A 184 -16.26 68.27 116.89
N ASN A 185 -16.91 69.21 117.60
CA ASN A 185 -16.24 70.27 118.35
C ASN A 185 -16.19 69.91 119.86
N ARG A 186 -14.99 69.89 120.44
CA ARG A 186 -14.77 69.58 121.86
C ARG A 186 -14.58 70.81 122.77
N ASN A 187 -14.45 72.03 122.22
CA ASN A 187 -14.11 73.25 122.94
C ASN A 187 -14.96 74.46 122.46
N MET A 188 -16.08 74.70 123.12
CA MET A 188 -16.80 75.99 123.17
C MET A 188 -17.27 76.62 121.83
N GLY A 189 -17.92 75.81 120.99
CA GLY A 189 -18.83 76.31 119.94
C GLY A 189 -18.16 76.86 118.67
N GLY A 190 -18.95 76.94 117.61
CA GLY A 190 -18.48 77.31 116.27
C GLY A 190 -19.60 77.33 115.24
N THR A 191 -19.31 77.91 114.06
CA THR A 191 -20.23 77.94 112.92
C THR A 191 -19.58 77.28 111.72
N PHE A 192 -20.32 76.41 111.05
CA PHE A 192 -19.92 75.67 109.86
C PHE A 192 -20.95 75.86 108.73
N LYS A 193 -20.56 75.65 107.47
CA LYS A 193 -21.45 75.70 106.30
C LYS A 193 -21.17 74.57 105.30
N PHE A 194 -22.24 73.91 104.83
CA PHE A 194 -22.25 72.79 103.89
C PHE A 194 -22.93 73.17 102.57
N SER A 195 -22.44 72.68 101.42
CA SER A 195 -22.98 73.00 100.07
C SER A 195 -22.47 72.04 98.98
N ASN A 196 -23.03 72.15 97.77
CA ASN A 196 -22.53 71.53 96.52
C ASN A 196 -22.32 70.00 96.56
N VAL A 197 -23.30 69.23 97.03
CA VAL A 197 -23.20 67.75 97.05
C VAL A 197 -23.41 67.16 95.67
N SER A 198 -22.49 66.30 95.22
CA SER A 198 -22.61 65.54 93.96
C SER A 198 -22.11 64.10 94.11
N ILE A 199 -22.71 63.17 93.35
CA ILE A 199 -22.51 61.71 93.43
C ILE A 199 -22.47 61.10 92.03
N VAL A 200 -21.55 60.17 91.78
CA VAL A 200 -21.31 59.52 90.48
C VAL A 200 -21.12 58.01 90.63
N ASP A 201 -21.77 57.22 89.77
CA ASP A 201 -21.60 55.77 89.60
C ASP A 201 -20.40 55.46 88.68
N LEU A 202 -19.57 54.48 89.04
CA LEU A 202 -18.33 54.16 88.33
C LEU A 202 -18.36 52.78 87.62
N THR A 203 -19.53 52.14 87.46
CA THR A 203 -19.61 50.68 87.14
C THR A 203 -20.42 50.33 85.87
N ALA A 204 -20.86 51.32 85.06
CA ALA A 204 -21.70 51.07 83.87
C ALA A 204 -20.91 50.80 82.55
N VAL A 205 -21.37 49.85 81.72
CA VAL A 205 -20.78 49.49 80.41
C VAL A 205 -21.47 50.23 79.25
N LYS A 206 -20.71 50.56 78.19
CA LYS A 206 -21.20 51.27 77.00
C LYS A 206 -21.36 50.32 75.81
N THR A 207 -22.49 50.41 75.08
CA THR A 207 -22.71 49.61 73.87
C THR A 207 -21.70 49.93 72.75
N THR A 208 -21.25 48.90 72.03
CA THR A 208 -20.49 49.03 70.79
C THR A 208 -21.18 48.24 69.66
N ILE A 209 -20.76 48.42 68.41
CA ILE A 209 -21.14 47.56 67.27
C ILE A 209 -19.98 47.50 66.27
N ASN A 210 -19.58 46.29 65.89
CA ASN A 210 -18.47 46.06 64.96
C ASN A 210 -18.84 46.40 63.51
N ALA A 211 -17.82 46.52 62.65
CA ALA A 211 -18.00 46.90 61.25
C ALA A 211 -18.85 45.87 60.47
N ILE A 212 -19.90 46.35 59.80
CA ILE A 212 -20.80 45.55 58.96
C ILE A 212 -20.54 45.84 57.48
N SER A 213 -20.62 44.81 56.65
CA SER A 213 -20.51 44.90 55.19
C SER A 213 -21.74 44.32 54.50
N THR A 214 -21.85 44.52 53.18
CA THR A 214 -22.90 43.86 52.36
C THR A 214 -22.82 42.33 52.42
N ASP A 215 -21.70 41.75 52.87
CA ASP A 215 -21.57 40.30 53.05
C ASP A 215 -21.81 39.82 54.49
N SER A 216 -21.85 40.72 55.46
CA SER A 216 -22.00 40.37 56.87
C SER A 216 -23.39 39.80 57.16
N THR A 217 -23.42 38.57 57.67
CA THR A 217 -24.62 37.85 58.12
C THR A 217 -24.77 37.83 59.65
N VAL A 218 -23.89 38.53 60.37
CA VAL A 218 -23.88 38.64 61.84
C VAL A 218 -23.50 40.07 62.21
N ALA A 219 -24.16 40.62 63.23
CA ALA A 219 -23.74 41.82 63.94
C ALA A 219 -23.20 41.40 65.32
N THR A 220 -22.01 41.89 65.68
CA THR A 220 -21.37 41.65 66.99
C THR A 220 -20.97 42.98 67.65
N GLY A 221 -20.73 42.95 68.95
CA GLY A 221 -20.32 44.11 69.74
C GLY A 221 -20.49 43.83 71.23
N GLU A 222 -20.29 44.87 72.03
CA GLU A 222 -20.35 44.82 73.50
C GLU A 222 -21.58 45.55 74.04
N GLY A 223 -21.98 45.24 75.27
CA GLY A 223 -23.07 45.91 75.99
C GLY A 223 -23.11 45.55 77.48
N GLN A 224 -24.16 46.01 78.18
CA GLN A 224 -24.39 45.63 79.57
C GLN A 224 -24.73 44.12 79.66
N PRO A 225 -24.03 43.31 80.48
CA PRO A 225 -24.26 41.87 80.56
C PRO A 225 -25.71 41.50 80.92
N GLY A 226 -26.24 40.46 80.27
CA GLY A 226 -27.60 39.95 80.50
C GLY A 226 -28.74 40.77 79.88
N GLU A 227 -28.48 41.99 79.41
CA GLU A 227 -29.50 42.85 78.79
C GLU A 227 -29.88 42.42 77.36
N THR A 228 -31.03 42.90 76.89
CA THR A 228 -31.47 42.66 75.50
C THR A 228 -30.78 43.61 74.53
N VAL A 229 -30.05 43.07 73.57
CA VAL A 229 -29.55 43.83 72.41
C VAL A 229 -30.59 43.86 71.29
N THR A 230 -30.86 45.05 70.75
CA THR A 230 -31.72 45.25 69.58
C THR A 230 -30.91 45.81 68.42
N ILE A 231 -30.85 45.07 67.31
CA ILE A 231 -30.18 45.50 66.06
C ILE A 231 -31.24 46.09 65.11
N LYS A 232 -31.02 47.32 64.63
CA LYS A 232 -31.95 48.08 63.78
C LYS A 232 -31.26 48.62 62.52
N ASN A 233 -32.00 48.77 61.42
CA ASN A 233 -31.63 49.59 60.27
C ASN A 233 -32.62 50.75 60.20
N GLY A 234 -32.15 51.98 60.44
CA GLY A 234 -33.03 53.11 60.73
C GLY A 234 -33.98 52.81 61.89
N THR A 235 -35.29 52.96 61.66
CA THR A 235 -36.35 52.66 62.64
C THR A 235 -36.72 51.17 62.73
N THR A 236 -36.34 50.35 61.75
CA THR A 236 -36.77 48.95 61.64
C THR A 236 -35.85 48.02 62.42
N THR A 237 -36.39 47.32 63.42
CA THR A 237 -35.68 46.21 64.08
C THR A 237 -35.43 45.07 63.09
N ILE A 238 -34.15 44.75 62.87
CA ILE A 238 -33.71 43.59 62.10
C ILE A 238 -33.83 42.32 62.94
N LYS A 239 -33.30 42.38 64.18
CA LYS A 239 -33.19 41.22 65.08
C LYS A 239 -32.95 41.69 66.52
N THR A 240 -33.36 40.87 67.48
CA THR A 240 -32.98 40.99 68.90
C THR A 240 -32.14 39.78 69.34
N GLY A 241 -31.36 39.97 70.39
CA GLY A 241 -30.60 38.93 71.09
C GLY A 241 -30.33 39.35 72.53
N THR A 242 -29.54 38.56 73.25
CA THR A 242 -29.07 38.87 74.61
C THR A 242 -27.58 39.15 74.60
N VAL A 243 -27.13 40.08 75.44
CA VAL A 243 -25.71 40.22 75.79
C VAL A 243 -25.35 39.11 76.77
N ASP A 244 -24.20 38.47 76.60
CA ASP A 244 -23.74 37.37 77.45
C ASP A 244 -23.16 37.86 78.80
N ALA A 245 -22.67 36.93 79.63
CA ALA A 245 -22.14 37.24 80.95
C ALA A 245 -20.78 37.98 80.94
N ASN A 246 -20.08 37.99 79.79
CA ASN A 246 -18.82 38.71 79.60
C ASN A 246 -19.05 40.15 79.11
N GLY A 247 -20.24 40.44 78.57
CA GLY A 247 -20.60 41.71 77.94
C GLY A 247 -20.62 41.66 76.41
N ASP A 248 -20.36 40.51 75.80
CA ASP A 248 -20.37 40.32 74.34
C ASP A 248 -21.78 40.00 73.81
N TYR A 249 -22.05 40.36 72.55
CA TYR A 249 -23.21 39.86 71.81
C TYR A 249 -22.86 39.44 70.38
N SER A 250 -23.61 38.46 69.86
CA SER A 250 -23.51 37.99 68.49
C SER A 250 -24.89 37.63 67.94
N VAL A 251 -25.34 38.38 66.93
CA VAL A 251 -26.73 38.34 66.43
C VAL A 251 -26.75 38.13 64.93
N THR A 252 -27.26 36.98 64.47
CA THR A 252 -27.42 36.67 63.04
C THR A 252 -28.44 37.61 62.39
N ILE A 253 -28.02 38.29 61.32
CA ILE A 253 -28.82 39.24 60.54
C ILE A 253 -28.82 38.89 59.04
N PRO A 254 -29.88 39.21 58.28
CA PRO A 254 -29.80 39.22 56.83
C PRO A 254 -28.77 40.25 56.35
N LYS A 255 -28.11 39.98 55.21
CA LYS A 255 -27.21 40.91 54.52
C LYS A 255 -27.89 42.27 54.32
N GLN A 256 -27.16 43.35 54.57
CA GLN A 256 -27.67 44.72 54.51
C GLN A 256 -27.19 45.45 53.24
N ALA A 257 -27.97 46.43 52.77
CA ALA A 257 -27.59 47.22 51.60
C ALA A 257 -26.45 48.19 51.91
N TYR A 258 -25.54 48.39 50.94
CA TYR A 258 -24.43 49.34 51.04
C TYR A 258 -24.90 50.74 51.47
N GLY A 259 -24.18 51.37 52.38
CA GLY A 259 -24.50 52.70 52.91
C GLY A 259 -25.63 52.73 53.95
N SER A 260 -26.28 51.61 54.27
CA SER A 260 -27.24 51.55 55.38
C SER A 260 -26.57 51.88 56.72
N ILE A 261 -27.31 52.47 57.66
CA ILE A 261 -26.83 52.70 59.04
C ILE A 261 -27.48 51.67 59.95
N ILE A 262 -26.64 50.80 60.53
CA ILE A 262 -27.08 49.75 61.46
C ILE A 262 -26.79 50.21 62.88
N ALA A 263 -27.79 50.17 63.74
CA ALA A 263 -27.70 50.54 65.15
C ALA A 263 -27.82 49.29 66.03
N ALA A 264 -26.99 49.20 67.07
CA ALA A 264 -27.25 48.36 68.24
C ALA A 264 -27.75 49.24 69.39
N THR A 265 -28.70 48.72 70.17
CA THR A 265 -29.19 49.36 71.40
C THR A 265 -29.25 48.31 72.50
N VAL A 266 -28.68 48.60 73.66
CA VAL A 266 -28.71 47.77 74.88
C VAL A 266 -29.11 48.68 76.04
N ALA A 267 -30.23 48.38 76.70
CA ALA A 267 -30.87 49.28 77.66
C ALA A 267 -30.98 50.73 77.12
N SER A 268 -30.37 51.71 77.79
CA SER A 268 -30.34 53.13 77.40
C SER A 268 -29.15 53.52 76.50
N SER A 269 -28.25 52.57 76.20
CA SER A 269 -27.00 52.82 75.46
C SER A 269 -27.10 52.31 74.02
N ALA A 270 -26.39 52.96 73.09
CA ALA A 270 -26.47 52.65 71.67
C ALA A 270 -25.18 52.98 70.91
N ALA A 271 -24.94 52.24 69.83
CA ALA A 271 -23.85 52.45 68.88
C ALA A 271 -24.33 52.23 67.44
N THR A 272 -23.64 52.81 66.46
CA THR A 272 -24.01 52.72 65.03
C THR A 272 -22.81 52.45 64.13
N THR A 273 -23.02 51.71 63.04
CA THR A 273 -22.03 51.47 61.99
C THR A 273 -22.65 51.64 60.59
N VAL A 274 -21.84 51.95 59.59
CA VAL A 274 -22.28 52.11 58.19
C VAL A 274 -21.87 50.89 57.39
N VAL A 275 -22.81 50.33 56.61
CA VAL A 275 -22.59 49.10 55.83
C VAL A 275 -21.62 49.36 54.67
N ALA A 276 -20.39 48.87 54.81
CA ALA A 276 -19.37 48.93 53.78
C ALA A 276 -19.65 47.94 52.63
N GLN A 277 -19.07 48.17 51.45
CA GLN A 277 -19.12 47.16 50.39
C GLN A 277 -18.24 45.97 50.78
N GLY A 278 -18.78 44.76 50.65
CA GLY A 278 -18.08 43.49 50.91
C GLY A 278 -17.05 43.13 49.84
N ALA A 279 -16.95 41.85 49.52
CA ALA A 279 -16.26 41.41 48.31
C ALA A 279 -17.09 41.76 47.07
N ILE A 280 -16.46 41.67 45.90
CA ILE A 280 -17.13 41.71 44.60
C ILE A 280 -16.61 40.56 43.73
N ALA A 281 -17.42 40.06 42.81
CA ALA A 281 -17.10 38.89 41.99
C ALA A 281 -15.77 39.07 41.23
N PRO A 282 -14.90 38.04 41.20
CA PRO A 282 -13.63 38.10 40.48
C PRO A 282 -13.81 38.49 39.01
N THR A 283 -13.05 39.48 38.57
CA THR A 283 -12.99 39.87 37.16
C THR A 283 -12.30 38.77 36.36
N THR A 284 -12.81 38.47 35.16
CA THR A 284 -12.09 37.71 34.14
C THR A 284 -12.05 38.50 32.85
N ILE A 285 -11.03 38.27 32.04
CA ILE A 285 -10.90 38.81 30.68
C ILE A 285 -10.56 37.64 29.73
N ASN A 286 -11.24 37.56 28.60
CA ASN A 286 -10.96 36.54 27.59
C ASN A 286 -9.67 36.89 26.82
N SER A 287 -9.05 35.91 26.15
CA SER A 287 -7.88 36.14 25.32
C SER A 287 -8.17 37.13 24.18
N LEU A 288 -7.17 37.95 23.85
CA LEU A 288 -7.25 38.95 22.78
C LEU A 288 -6.16 38.69 21.74
N THR A 289 -6.54 38.69 20.47
CA THR A 289 -5.60 38.82 19.34
C THR A 289 -5.51 40.28 18.90
N SER A 290 -4.46 40.64 18.18
CA SER A 290 -4.29 41.98 17.56
C SER A 290 -5.47 42.40 16.66
N ASP A 291 -6.25 41.44 16.15
CA ASP A 291 -7.38 41.66 15.26
C ASP A 291 -8.73 41.81 15.99
N HIS A 292 -8.80 41.51 17.29
CA HIS A 292 -10.02 41.71 18.08
C HIS A 292 -10.39 43.20 18.23
N THR A 293 -11.66 43.51 17.93
CA THR A 293 -12.29 44.83 18.09
C THR A 293 -13.24 44.89 19.29
N ASN A 294 -13.17 43.92 20.20
CA ASN A 294 -13.93 43.89 21.44
C ASN A 294 -13.15 43.15 22.55
N VAL A 295 -13.45 43.51 23.80
CA VAL A 295 -13.03 42.77 25.00
C VAL A 295 -14.26 42.22 25.68
N SER A 296 -14.22 40.94 26.04
CA SER A 296 -15.28 40.27 26.80
C SER A 296 -14.73 39.56 28.03
N GLY A 297 -15.60 39.35 29.02
CA GLY A 297 -15.21 38.77 30.30
C GLY A 297 -16.35 38.72 31.32
N LYS A 298 -16.00 38.48 32.58
CA LYS A 298 -16.94 38.40 33.72
C LYS A 298 -16.57 39.38 34.83
N GLY A 299 -17.54 39.72 35.67
CA GLY A 299 -17.35 40.56 36.85
C GLY A 299 -18.64 40.70 37.67
N GLU A 300 -18.61 41.59 38.66
CA GLU A 300 -19.76 41.90 39.52
C GLU A 300 -20.91 42.57 38.73
N PRO A 301 -22.14 42.03 38.75
CA PRO A 301 -23.29 42.61 38.04
C PRO A 301 -23.56 44.08 38.43
N GLY A 302 -23.80 44.93 37.43
CA GLY A 302 -24.06 46.37 37.62
C GLY A 302 -22.83 47.22 37.95
N ALA A 303 -21.67 46.61 38.16
CA ALA A 303 -20.41 47.33 38.37
C ALA A 303 -19.92 48.03 37.10
N THR A 304 -19.16 49.12 37.26
CA THR A 304 -18.49 49.79 36.14
C THR A 304 -17.22 49.03 35.78
N VAL A 305 -17.04 48.70 34.51
CA VAL A 305 -15.85 48.03 33.98
C VAL A 305 -15.07 48.99 33.08
N VAL A 306 -13.78 49.17 33.39
CA VAL A 306 -12.84 50.01 32.63
C VAL A 306 -11.82 49.11 31.96
N ILE A 307 -11.64 49.26 30.65
CA ILE A 307 -10.62 48.56 29.87
C ILE A 307 -9.44 49.50 29.67
N LYS A 308 -8.23 49.08 30.04
CA LYS A 308 -6.99 49.83 29.87
C LYS A 308 -5.96 49.03 29.07
N ASN A 309 -5.07 49.72 28.37
CA ASN A 309 -3.81 49.16 27.87
C ASN A 309 -2.67 49.92 28.57
N GLY A 310 -1.91 49.22 29.40
CA GLY A 310 -1.03 49.85 30.40
C GLY A 310 -1.81 50.84 31.27
N SER A 311 -1.38 52.10 31.29
CA SER A 311 -2.05 53.19 32.02
C SER A 311 -3.26 53.80 31.28
N THR A 312 -3.35 53.64 29.96
CA THR A 312 -4.30 54.36 29.11
C THR A 312 -5.67 53.67 29.10
N GLN A 313 -6.74 54.41 29.36
CA GLN A 313 -8.11 53.90 29.20
C GLN A 313 -8.48 53.79 27.72
N VAL A 314 -8.86 52.59 27.29
CA VAL A 314 -9.25 52.25 25.91
C VAL A 314 -10.77 52.31 25.75
N ALA A 315 -11.52 51.84 26.75
CA ALA A 315 -12.97 51.90 26.79
C ALA A 315 -13.52 51.73 28.22
N SER A 316 -14.82 51.91 28.39
CA SER A 316 -15.53 51.63 29.64
C SER A 316 -16.98 51.22 29.37
N GLY A 317 -17.56 50.43 30.27
CA GLY A 317 -18.95 49.98 30.20
C GLY A 317 -19.47 49.55 31.56
N ILE A 318 -20.62 48.87 31.58
CA ILE A 318 -21.24 48.29 32.77
C ILE A 318 -21.29 46.77 32.60
N VAL A 319 -21.03 46.01 33.67
CA VAL A 319 -21.22 44.56 33.69
C VAL A 319 -22.73 44.27 33.73
N ALA A 320 -23.22 43.46 32.79
CA ALA A 320 -24.64 43.15 32.70
C ALA A 320 -25.13 42.30 33.89
N ALA A 321 -26.46 42.24 34.06
CA ALA A 321 -27.11 41.52 35.18
C ALA A 321 -26.78 40.01 35.26
N ASN A 322 -26.24 39.42 34.19
CA ASN A 322 -25.77 38.04 34.13
C ASN A 322 -24.27 37.87 34.52
N GLY A 323 -23.61 38.92 35.01
CA GLY A 323 -22.20 38.92 35.39
C GLY A 323 -21.21 38.91 34.23
N THR A 324 -21.65 39.23 33.00
CA THR A 324 -20.78 39.32 31.81
C THR A 324 -20.65 40.74 31.29
N TYR A 325 -19.55 41.06 30.62
CA TYR A 325 -19.39 42.27 29.84
C TYR A 325 -18.81 41.95 28.45
N ALA A 326 -19.17 42.78 27.47
CA ALA A 326 -18.58 42.80 26.13
C ALA A 326 -18.53 44.26 25.67
N ILE A 327 -17.34 44.76 25.35
CA ILE A 327 -17.05 46.18 25.13
C ILE A 327 -16.25 46.32 23.84
N THR A 328 -16.76 47.09 22.88
CA THR A 328 -16.04 47.43 21.65
C THR A 328 -14.80 48.25 21.97
N ILE A 329 -13.66 47.91 21.36
CA ILE A 329 -12.39 48.62 21.46
C ILE A 329 -11.75 48.78 20.07
N PRO A 330 -10.89 49.79 19.84
CA PRO A 330 -9.94 49.73 18.73
C PRO A 330 -9.03 48.49 18.85
N LYS A 331 -8.52 47.99 17.72
CA LYS A 331 -7.48 46.95 17.70
C LYS A 331 -6.28 47.34 18.57
N GLN A 332 -5.65 46.37 19.21
CA GLN A 332 -4.52 46.58 20.13
C GLN A 332 -3.24 46.01 19.52
N ALA A 333 -2.09 46.59 19.88
CA ALA A 333 -0.80 46.11 19.40
C ALA A 333 -0.46 44.75 19.99
N TYR A 334 0.16 43.87 19.20
CA TYR A 334 0.74 42.61 19.67
C TYR A 334 1.71 42.84 20.85
N GLY A 335 1.69 41.94 21.82
CA GLY A 335 2.53 42.00 23.03
C GLY A 335 2.09 43.03 24.07
N SER A 336 1.08 43.87 23.78
CA SER A 336 0.56 44.83 24.76
C SER A 336 -0.39 44.19 25.78
N THR A 337 -0.42 44.70 27.01
CA THR A 337 -1.22 44.12 28.10
C THR A 337 -2.50 44.91 28.32
N VAL A 338 -3.63 44.26 28.02
CA VAL A 338 -4.97 44.81 28.24
C VAL A 338 -5.49 44.35 29.60
N THR A 339 -5.92 45.28 30.43
CA THR A 339 -6.47 45.05 31.77
C THR A 339 -7.93 45.50 31.82
N ALA A 340 -8.81 44.62 32.28
CA ALA A 340 -10.15 44.99 32.72
C ALA A 340 -10.12 45.24 34.24
N THR A 341 -10.68 46.37 34.68
CA THR A 341 -10.89 46.70 36.09
C THR A 341 -12.38 46.93 36.33
N VAL A 342 -12.99 46.08 37.14
CA VAL A 342 -14.40 46.15 37.55
C VAL A 342 -14.48 46.83 38.91
N THR A 343 -15.36 47.83 39.05
CA THR A 343 -15.48 48.68 40.23
C THR A 343 -16.95 48.83 40.65
N LEU A 344 -17.25 48.54 41.92
CA LEU A 344 -18.55 48.78 42.55
C LEU A 344 -18.33 49.33 43.97
N ASN A 345 -18.99 50.46 44.31
CA ASN A 345 -19.01 51.03 45.66
C ASN A 345 -17.63 51.16 46.33
N GLY A 346 -16.60 51.54 45.56
CA GLY A 346 -15.21 51.71 46.01
C GLY A 346 -14.39 50.41 46.11
N LYS A 347 -14.97 49.24 45.88
CA LYS A 347 -14.24 47.97 45.73
C LYS A 347 -13.90 47.72 44.27
N THR A 348 -12.71 47.17 44.03
CA THR A 348 -12.18 46.89 42.69
C THR A 348 -11.73 45.44 42.57
N SER A 349 -11.96 44.85 41.40
CA SER A 349 -11.37 43.59 40.95
C SER A 349 -10.79 43.80 39.55
N SER A 350 -9.79 43.02 39.15
CA SER A 350 -9.17 43.19 37.83
C SER A 350 -8.52 41.91 37.31
N ALA A 351 -8.55 41.75 35.99
CA ALA A 351 -7.80 40.72 35.29
C ALA A 351 -7.18 41.29 34.00
N SER A 352 -6.07 40.69 33.57
CA SER A 352 -5.30 41.15 32.42
C SER A 352 -5.04 40.02 31.43
N THR A 353 -4.88 40.36 30.16
CA THR A 353 -4.42 39.46 29.10
C THR A 353 -3.37 40.16 28.25
N VAL A 354 -2.44 39.40 27.69
CA VAL A 354 -1.48 39.91 26.69
C VAL A 354 -2.10 39.70 25.33
N VAL A 355 -2.08 40.74 24.49
CA VAL A 355 -2.59 40.69 23.12
C VAL A 355 -1.67 39.81 22.30
N THR A 356 -2.14 38.62 21.94
CA THR A 356 -1.43 37.70 21.05
C THR A 356 -1.65 38.08 19.60
N GLN A 357 -1.03 37.33 18.70
CA GLN A 357 -1.24 37.40 17.27
C GLN A 357 -1.53 35.99 16.77
N GLU A 358 -2.38 35.85 15.76
CA GLU A 358 -2.61 34.56 15.12
C GLU A 358 -1.37 34.17 14.31
N THR A 359 -0.89 32.95 14.51
CA THR A 359 0.23 32.38 13.75
C THR A 359 -0.21 32.15 12.31
N LEU A 360 0.59 32.61 11.34
CA LEU A 360 0.32 32.39 9.92
C LEU A 360 0.16 30.89 9.60
N ILE A 361 -0.75 30.56 8.68
CA ILE A 361 -0.77 29.22 8.08
C ILE A 361 0.60 28.91 7.47
N GLN A 362 1.15 27.74 7.80
CA GLN A 362 2.46 27.33 7.33
C GLN A 362 2.49 27.31 5.78
N THR A 363 3.45 28.05 5.23
CA THR A 363 3.71 28.09 3.80
C THR A 363 4.17 26.73 3.32
N THR A 364 3.70 26.30 2.15
CA THR A 364 4.24 25.15 1.43
C THR A 364 4.68 25.58 0.04
N ILE A 365 5.58 24.81 -0.56
CA ILE A 365 6.01 24.97 -1.95
C ILE A 365 6.12 23.57 -2.56
N ASN A 366 5.47 23.38 -3.70
CA ASN A 366 5.52 22.13 -4.45
C ASN A 366 6.89 21.96 -5.12
N ALA A 367 7.27 20.72 -5.43
CA ALA A 367 8.51 20.44 -6.13
C ALA A 367 8.57 21.14 -7.50
N ILE A 368 9.75 21.63 -7.86
CA ILE A 368 10.03 22.32 -9.13
C ILE A 368 11.10 21.54 -9.88
N THR A 369 10.91 21.42 -11.19
CA THR A 369 11.90 20.84 -12.10
C THR A 369 12.45 21.89 -13.07
N THR A 370 13.64 21.66 -13.63
CA THR A 370 14.33 22.60 -14.54
C THR A 370 13.50 23.12 -15.72
N GLN A 371 12.52 22.35 -16.20
CA GLN A 371 11.66 22.72 -17.33
C GLN A 371 10.38 23.47 -16.90
N GLN A 372 10.01 23.49 -15.62
CA GLN A 372 8.83 24.19 -15.13
C GLN A 372 9.02 25.73 -15.20
N THR A 373 7.94 26.40 -15.60
CA THR A 373 7.81 27.86 -15.66
C THR A 373 6.77 28.37 -14.66
N ASN A 374 6.49 27.57 -13.62
CA ASN A 374 5.57 27.92 -12.55
C ASN A 374 6.04 27.39 -11.19
N VAL A 375 5.48 27.99 -10.14
CA VAL A 375 5.73 27.64 -8.75
C VAL A 375 4.41 27.79 -7.97
N SER A 376 4.06 26.76 -7.22
CA SER A 376 2.76 26.66 -6.54
C SER A 376 2.90 26.08 -5.13
N GLY A 377 1.89 26.30 -4.30
CA GLY A 377 1.85 25.83 -2.93
C GLY A 377 0.72 26.49 -2.14
N THR A 378 0.78 26.39 -0.82
CA THR A 378 -0.17 27.01 0.11
C THR A 378 0.45 28.11 0.94
N GLY A 379 -0.37 29.04 1.42
CA GLY A 379 0.04 30.06 2.38
C GLY A 379 -1.15 30.75 3.03
N GLU A 380 -0.86 31.69 3.92
CA GLU A 380 -1.85 32.50 4.62
C GLU A 380 -2.70 33.37 3.66
N PRO A 381 -4.04 33.21 3.60
CA PRO A 381 -4.89 33.98 2.69
C PRO A 381 -4.77 35.50 2.87
N GLY A 382 -4.64 36.21 1.76
CA GLY A 382 -4.50 37.67 1.71
C GLY A 382 -3.14 38.21 2.18
N ALA A 383 -2.19 37.34 2.56
CA ALA A 383 -0.82 37.74 2.86
C ALA A 383 -0.04 38.11 1.59
N ALA A 384 0.98 38.96 1.74
CA ALA A 384 1.96 39.17 0.68
C ALA A 384 2.87 37.95 0.54
N ILE A 385 3.28 37.61 -0.68
CA ILE A 385 4.19 36.51 -0.96
C ILE A 385 5.28 36.95 -1.94
N ILE A 386 6.52 36.61 -1.63
CA ILE A 386 7.71 36.79 -2.49
C ILE A 386 8.28 35.40 -2.76
N ILE A 387 8.71 35.15 -4.00
CA ILE A 387 9.40 33.92 -4.38
C ILE A 387 10.76 34.28 -4.97
N LYS A 388 11.80 33.60 -4.48
CA LYS A 388 13.21 33.84 -4.86
C LYS A 388 13.93 32.55 -5.21
N ASN A 389 15.03 32.68 -5.94
CA ASN A 389 16.10 31.69 -6.01
C ASN A 389 17.39 32.39 -5.54
N ASP A 390 17.92 31.97 -4.40
CA ASP A 390 18.92 32.72 -3.61
C ASP A 390 18.55 34.21 -3.47
N ALA A 391 19.39 35.12 -3.98
CA ALA A 391 19.15 36.56 -3.97
C ALA A 391 18.15 37.03 -5.05
N THR A 392 17.93 36.23 -6.10
CA THR A 392 17.16 36.62 -7.30
C THR A 392 15.67 36.52 -7.04
N MET A 393 14.92 37.62 -7.22
CA MET A 393 13.46 37.60 -7.15
C MET A 393 12.87 37.02 -8.43
N LEU A 394 12.05 35.97 -8.28
CA LEU A 394 11.36 35.31 -9.40
C LEU A 394 9.92 35.82 -9.57
N ALA A 395 9.21 36.00 -8.46
CA ALA A 395 7.82 36.47 -8.45
C ALA A 395 7.48 37.20 -7.13
N VAL A 396 6.43 38.02 -7.18
CA VAL A 396 5.82 38.68 -6.02
C VAL A 396 4.32 38.82 -6.24
N GLY A 397 3.52 38.74 -5.17
CA GLY A 397 2.07 38.92 -5.24
C GLY A 397 1.39 38.77 -3.88
N ILE A 398 0.11 38.38 -3.93
CA ILE A 398 -0.75 38.14 -2.77
C ILE A 398 -1.23 36.69 -2.82
N VAL A 399 -1.29 36.00 -1.68
CA VAL A 399 -1.89 34.65 -1.59
C VAL A 399 -3.42 34.78 -1.76
N PRO A 400 -4.04 34.08 -2.72
CA PRO A 400 -5.49 34.18 -2.94
C PRO A 400 -6.34 33.72 -1.75
N ALA A 401 -7.64 34.07 -1.76
CA ALA A 401 -8.56 33.81 -0.66
C ALA A 401 -8.81 32.30 -0.35
N ASN A 402 -8.43 31.40 -1.25
CA ASN A 402 -8.47 29.94 -1.04
C ASN A 402 -7.18 29.37 -0.41
N GLY A 403 -6.19 30.22 -0.11
CA GLY A 403 -4.90 29.81 0.47
C GLY A 403 -3.94 29.12 -0.50
N GLN A 404 -4.28 28.96 -1.78
CA GLN A 404 -3.45 28.30 -2.79
C GLN A 404 -2.89 29.32 -3.78
N TYR A 405 -1.57 29.36 -3.94
CA TYR A 405 -0.89 30.24 -4.88
C TYR A 405 -0.31 29.46 -6.07
N ASN A 406 -0.20 30.15 -7.21
CA ASN A 406 0.47 29.67 -8.41
C ASN A 406 1.02 30.88 -9.18
N PHE A 407 2.34 31.02 -9.27
CA PHE A 407 3.00 32.11 -9.99
C PHE A 407 3.78 31.57 -11.18
N VAL A 408 3.77 32.34 -12.28
CA VAL A 408 4.67 32.11 -13.43
C VAL A 408 6.07 32.59 -13.06
N ILE A 409 7.08 31.80 -13.38
CA ILE A 409 8.51 32.09 -13.18
C ILE A 409 9.32 31.67 -14.42
N SER A 410 10.54 32.16 -14.56
CA SER A 410 11.50 31.60 -15.51
C SER A 410 11.88 30.16 -15.12
N LYS A 411 12.38 29.38 -16.10
CA LYS A 411 13.06 28.10 -15.81
C LYS A 411 14.24 28.33 -14.88
N GLN A 412 14.43 27.41 -13.92
CA GLN A 412 15.49 27.49 -12.91
C GLN A 412 16.56 26.42 -13.17
N ALA A 413 17.80 26.68 -12.75
CA ALA A 413 18.90 25.73 -12.88
C ALA A 413 18.75 24.55 -11.91
N ALA A 414 19.23 23.36 -12.29
CA ALA A 414 19.24 22.20 -11.41
C ALA A 414 20.05 22.47 -10.13
N ASN A 415 19.64 21.85 -9.02
CA ASN A 415 20.24 21.97 -7.68
C ASN A 415 20.18 23.38 -7.05
N SER A 416 19.57 24.37 -7.70
CA SER A 416 19.28 25.68 -7.11
C SER A 416 18.07 25.63 -6.16
N THR A 417 17.94 26.56 -5.21
CA THR A 417 16.92 26.51 -4.15
C THR A 417 15.90 27.63 -4.28
N VAL A 418 14.68 27.27 -4.68
CA VAL A 418 13.56 28.21 -4.73
C VAL A 418 12.91 28.30 -3.36
N VAL A 419 12.74 29.52 -2.85
CA VAL A 419 12.13 29.84 -1.56
C VAL A 419 10.87 30.67 -1.78
N ALA A 420 9.75 30.23 -1.21
CA ALA A 420 8.55 31.03 -1.05
C ALA A 420 8.48 31.62 0.36
N THR A 421 8.23 32.92 0.47
CA THR A 421 8.18 33.66 1.73
C THR A 421 6.87 34.46 1.79
N VAL A 422 6.00 34.09 2.73
CA VAL A 422 4.71 34.72 2.99
C VAL A 422 4.82 35.64 4.21
N MET A 423 4.27 36.85 4.10
CA MET A 423 4.38 37.91 5.11
C MET A 423 3.04 38.60 5.34
N LYS A 424 2.64 38.75 6.62
CA LYS A 424 1.40 39.41 7.04
C LYS A 424 1.56 39.87 8.48
N ASN A 425 1.28 41.16 8.76
CA ASN A 425 1.38 41.77 10.09
C ASN A 425 2.73 41.46 10.79
N ASP A 426 3.84 41.72 10.09
CA ASP A 426 5.24 41.48 10.52
C ASP A 426 5.64 40.03 10.87
N GLN A 427 4.73 39.07 10.80
CA GLN A 427 5.03 37.64 10.85
C GLN A 427 5.49 37.15 9.48
N ILE A 428 6.34 36.12 9.48
CA ILE A 428 6.86 35.46 8.28
C ILE A 428 6.63 33.95 8.40
N SER A 429 6.17 33.34 7.31
CA SER A 429 6.22 31.89 7.10
C SER A 429 6.89 31.62 5.75
N SER A 430 7.63 30.52 5.64
CA SER A 430 8.36 30.19 4.42
C SER A 430 8.53 28.69 4.23
N ALA A 431 8.69 28.29 2.97
CA ALA A 431 9.13 26.96 2.58
C ALA A 431 10.05 27.04 1.35
N SER A 432 10.89 26.03 1.18
CA SER A 432 11.87 25.95 0.09
C SER A 432 11.82 24.59 -0.61
N THR A 433 12.18 24.57 -1.89
CA THR A 433 12.40 23.33 -2.66
C THR A 433 13.67 23.44 -3.49
N VAL A 434 14.34 22.31 -3.70
CA VAL A 434 15.50 22.23 -4.59
C VAL A 434 15.00 21.89 -5.99
N VAL A 435 15.46 22.63 -7.00
CA VAL A 435 15.06 22.43 -8.40
C VAL A 435 15.69 21.15 -8.92
N VAL A 436 14.86 20.14 -9.17
CA VAL A 436 15.31 18.83 -9.67
C VAL A 436 15.54 18.92 -11.18
N LYS A 437 16.63 18.34 -11.69
CA LYS A 437 16.84 18.22 -13.13
C LYS A 437 15.78 17.31 -13.73
N ASN A 438 15.19 17.68 -14.87
CA ASN A 438 14.32 16.79 -15.62
C ASN A 438 15.14 15.63 -16.20
N ALA A 439 14.57 14.43 -16.20
CA ALA A 439 15.05 13.34 -17.04
C ALA A 439 14.97 13.73 -18.53
N PRO A 440 15.77 13.09 -19.40
CA PRO A 440 15.61 13.21 -20.85
C PRO A 440 14.21 12.84 -21.32
N SER A 441 13.81 13.39 -22.47
CA SER A 441 12.68 12.91 -23.25
C SER A 441 12.77 11.40 -23.48
N THR A 442 11.66 10.68 -23.35
CA THR A 442 11.53 9.30 -23.84
C THR A 442 11.92 9.26 -25.32
N PRO A 443 12.87 8.40 -25.76
CA PRO A 443 13.25 8.31 -27.16
C PRO A 443 12.06 7.96 -28.04
N VAL A 444 11.97 8.59 -29.21
CA VAL A 444 11.19 8.05 -30.32
C VAL A 444 12.10 7.06 -31.03
N LEU A 445 11.65 5.82 -31.18
CA LEU A 445 12.36 4.77 -31.91
C LEU A 445 11.58 4.51 -33.21
N ASP A 446 12.28 4.46 -34.35
CA ASP A 446 11.67 4.10 -35.64
C ASP A 446 11.27 2.62 -35.68
N THR A 447 10.53 2.20 -36.70
CA THR A 447 10.14 0.80 -36.87
C THR A 447 11.36 -0.10 -37.11
N VAL A 448 11.57 -1.07 -36.21
CA VAL A 448 12.62 -2.09 -36.35
C VAL A 448 12.04 -3.36 -36.98
N THR A 449 12.75 -3.91 -37.96
CA THR A 449 12.37 -5.14 -38.68
C THR A 449 13.47 -6.20 -38.56
N ASP A 450 13.16 -7.45 -38.94
CA ASP A 450 14.11 -8.56 -39.02
C ASP A 450 15.24 -8.36 -40.07
N LYS A 451 15.26 -7.20 -40.75
CA LYS A 451 16.29 -6.78 -41.71
C LYS A 451 17.01 -5.50 -41.30
N SER A 452 16.66 -4.92 -40.15
CA SER A 452 17.25 -3.68 -39.65
C SER A 452 18.66 -3.92 -39.11
N THR A 453 19.67 -3.35 -39.78
CA THR A 453 21.08 -3.30 -39.31
C THR A 453 21.40 -2.06 -38.47
N LYS A 454 20.39 -1.22 -38.22
CA LYS A 454 20.44 -0.04 -37.36
C LYS A 454 19.14 0.12 -36.58
N ALA A 455 19.24 0.64 -35.37
CA ALA A 455 18.15 1.29 -34.66
C ALA A 455 18.27 2.82 -34.86
N THR A 456 17.23 3.44 -35.41
CA THR A 456 17.16 4.89 -35.67
C THR A 456 16.00 5.52 -34.91
N GLY A 457 16.02 6.85 -34.77
CA GLY A 457 14.94 7.61 -34.14
C GLY A 457 15.41 8.97 -33.63
N THR A 458 14.69 9.55 -32.68
CA THR A 458 14.97 10.89 -32.13
C THR A 458 14.93 10.98 -30.60
N GLY A 459 15.56 12.02 -30.06
CA GLY A 459 15.56 12.35 -28.63
C GLY A 459 16.22 13.69 -28.34
N ASP A 460 16.46 13.99 -27.06
CA ASP A 460 17.21 15.18 -26.63
C ASP A 460 18.70 15.12 -27.08
N PRO A 461 19.21 16.13 -27.82
CA PRO A 461 20.60 16.21 -28.27
C PRO A 461 21.68 15.99 -27.19
N GLY A 462 22.76 15.30 -27.56
CA GLY A 462 23.92 15.06 -26.70
C GLY A 462 23.72 14.03 -25.57
N ASN A 463 22.51 13.49 -25.41
CA ASN A 463 22.24 12.39 -24.49
C ASN A 463 22.62 11.03 -25.11
N THR A 464 22.88 10.04 -24.25
CA THR A 464 23.24 8.68 -24.64
C THR A 464 22.00 7.81 -24.80
N ILE A 465 21.76 7.24 -25.98
CA ILE A 465 20.74 6.21 -26.18
C ILE A 465 21.35 4.84 -25.92
N THR A 466 20.69 4.05 -25.07
CA THR A 466 20.94 2.62 -24.90
C THR A 466 19.83 1.84 -25.59
N ILE A 467 20.19 1.06 -26.61
CA ILE A 467 19.31 0.09 -27.25
C ILE A 467 19.56 -1.28 -26.61
N LYS A 468 18.50 -2.01 -26.24
CA LYS A 468 18.60 -3.42 -25.86
C LYS A 468 17.70 -4.25 -26.74
N ILE A 469 18.27 -5.26 -27.38
CA ILE A 469 17.52 -6.23 -28.18
C ILE A 469 17.48 -7.52 -27.37
N LYS A 470 16.27 -7.95 -27.00
CA LYS A 470 16.03 -9.19 -26.26
C LYS A 470 15.25 -10.19 -27.12
N ASP A 471 15.86 -11.36 -27.29
CA ASP A 471 15.30 -12.51 -28.00
C ASP A 471 15.41 -13.74 -27.08
N GLY A 472 14.28 -14.34 -26.72
CA GLY A 472 14.21 -15.38 -25.67
C GLY A 472 14.89 -14.92 -24.37
N ASP A 473 15.93 -15.63 -23.94
CA ASP A 473 16.77 -15.27 -22.80
C ASP A 473 18.03 -14.47 -23.18
N VAL A 474 18.34 -14.33 -24.48
CA VAL A 474 19.48 -13.55 -24.97
C VAL A 474 19.13 -12.05 -24.90
N THR A 475 20.06 -11.22 -24.45
CA THR A 475 19.90 -9.75 -24.48
C THR A 475 21.20 -9.10 -24.91
N LEU A 476 21.19 -8.48 -26.10
CA LEU A 476 22.29 -7.67 -26.63
C LEU A 476 22.04 -6.21 -26.26
N THR A 477 23.11 -5.43 -26.03
CA THR A 477 23.03 -4.02 -25.64
C THR A 477 23.98 -3.19 -26.51
N TYR A 478 23.43 -2.16 -27.14
CA TYR A 478 24.13 -1.23 -28.02
C TYR A 478 23.98 0.19 -27.46
N ILE A 479 24.98 1.04 -27.68
CA ILE A 479 25.05 2.38 -27.11
C ILE A 479 25.49 3.37 -28.19
N GLY A 480 24.83 4.52 -28.25
CA GLY A 480 25.23 5.65 -29.09
C GLY A 480 24.76 6.97 -28.50
N LEU A 481 25.01 8.06 -29.21
CA LEU A 481 24.56 9.41 -28.84
C LEU A 481 23.42 9.86 -29.75
N VAL A 482 22.57 10.74 -29.22
CA VAL A 482 21.76 11.66 -30.02
C VAL A 482 22.65 12.79 -30.50
N ASP A 483 22.57 13.15 -31.78
CA ASP A 483 23.34 14.26 -32.36
C ASP A 483 22.75 15.64 -32.05
N ASP A 484 23.41 16.69 -32.55
CA ASP A 484 23.01 18.10 -32.35
C ASP A 484 21.67 18.47 -33.01
N PHE A 485 21.15 17.63 -33.92
CA PHE A 485 19.84 17.81 -34.57
C PHE A 485 18.71 17.06 -33.85
N GLY A 486 19.04 16.16 -32.92
CA GLY A 486 18.09 15.35 -32.17
C GLY A 486 17.86 13.96 -32.76
N GLU A 487 18.68 13.50 -33.72
CA GLU A 487 18.57 12.18 -34.34
C GLU A 487 19.58 11.19 -33.74
N PHE A 488 19.28 9.88 -33.78
CA PHE A 488 20.23 8.81 -33.49
C PHE A 488 20.21 7.71 -34.56
N SER A 489 21.37 7.10 -34.81
CA SER A 489 21.56 5.99 -35.76
C SER A 489 22.58 5.01 -35.18
N ILE A 490 22.10 4.02 -34.42
CA ILE A 490 22.94 3.04 -33.70
C ILE A 490 23.02 1.75 -34.53
N PRO A 491 24.22 1.30 -34.95
CA PRO A 491 24.40 -0.03 -35.54
C PRO A 491 23.99 -1.13 -34.56
N ILE A 492 23.25 -2.12 -35.06
CA ILE A 492 22.82 -3.30 -34.32
C ILE A 492 23.11 -4.55 -35.16
N ASP A 493 23.31 -5.70 -34.51
CA ASP A 493 23.21 -6.97 -35.22
C ASP A 493 21.75 -7.17 -35.67
N THR A 494 21.55 -7.72 -36.87
CA THR A 494 20.22 -7.94 -37.44
C THR A 494 19.37 -8.79 -36.49
N PRO A 495 18.24 -8.27 -35.98
CA PRO A 495 17.47 -8.98 -34.95
C PRO A 495 16.56 -10.04 -35.55
N ASN A 496 16.24 -11.08 -34.77
CA ASN A 496 15.22 -12.05 -35.15
C ASN A 496 13.81 -11.43 -35.05
N ALA A 497 12.91 -11.83 -35.95
CA ALA A 497 11.49 -11.49 -35.90
C ALA A 497 10.88 -11.84 -34.53
N GLY A 498 10.00 -10.99 -34.00
CA GLY A 498 9.36 -11.20 -32.70
C GLY A 498 10.24 -10.88 -31.47
N ALA A 499 11.54 -10.61 -31.65
CA ALA A 499 12.38 -10.06 -30.58
C ALA A 499 11.86 -8.68 -30.10
N THR A 500 12.27 -8.25 -28.91
CA THR A 500 11.89 -6.95 -28.34
C THR A 500 13.05 -5.97 -28.35
N VAL A 501 12.78 -4.73 -28.76
CA VAL A 501 13.75 -3.63 -28.80
C VAL A 501 13.35 -2.56 -27.81
N ASP A 502 14.16 -2.39 -26.78
CA ASP A 502 14.05 -1.31 -25.80
C ASP A 502 14.99 -0.16 -26.17
N ALA A 503 14.52 1.08 -26.11
CA ALA A 503 15.38 2.27 -26.16
C ALA A 503 15.16 3.17 -24.93
N ILE A 504 16.27 3.62 -24.33
CA ILE A 504 16.30 4.48 -23.14
C ILE A 504 17.37 5.57 -23.35
N ALA A 505 17.01 6.83 -23.14
CA ALA A 505 17.97 7.93 -23.08
C ALA A 505 18.57 8.08 -21.67
N LYS A 506 19.83 8.48 -21.61
CA LYS A 506 20.55 8.82 -20.39
C LYS A 506 21.32 10.11 -20.57
N ASP A 507 21.20 11.05 -19.63
CA ASP A 507 21.98 12.28 -19.65
C ASP A 507 23.40 12.14 -19.05
N GLN A 508 24.12 13.26 -19.04
CA GLN A 508 25.46 13.40 -18.48
C GLN A 508 25.49 13.23 -16.94
N ASP A 509 24.38 13.47 -16.25
CA ASP A 509 24.23 13.26 -14.80
C ASP A 509 23.80 11.81 -14.46
N ASN A 510 23.59 10.97 -15.48
CA ASN A 510 23.10 9.59 -15.42
C ASN A 510 21.61 9.43 -15.06
N ILE A 511 20.80 10.48 -15.25
CA ILE A 511 19.35 10.39 -15.18
C ILE A 511 18.83 9.70 -16.44
N LEU A 512 17.97 8.70 -16.26
CA LEU A 512 17.33 7.93 -17.34
C LEU A 512 15.96 8.51 -17.71
N SER A 513 15.61 8.46 -19.00
CA SER A 513 14.24 8.67 -19.48
C SER A 513 13.34 7.49 -19.08
N GLU A 514 12.04 7.59 -19.41
CA GLU A 514 11.22 6.39 -19.57
C GLU A 514 11.72 5.56 -20.77
N LYS A 515 11.25 4.31 -20.85
CA LYS A 515 11.65 3.33 -21.87
C LYS A 515 10.59 3.22 -22.95
N VAL A 516 10.97 3.34 -24.22
CA VAL A 516 10.14 2.88 -25.34
C VAL A 516 10.50 1.42 -25.64
N THR A 517 9.47 0.61 -25.96
CA THR A 517 9.64 -0.79 -26.37
C THR A 517 8.87 -1.03 -27.67
N GLN A 518 9.50 -1.70 -28.62
CA GLN A 518 8.87 -2.25 -29.82
C GLN A 518 9.11 -3.76 -29.93
N THR A 519 8.29 -4.43 -30.73
CA THR A 519 8.55 -5.80 -31.22
C THR A 519 9.11 -5.70 -32.64
N VAL A 520 10.13 -6.49 -32.95
CA VAL A 520 10.74 -6.58 -34.28
C VAL A 520 9.73 -7.16 -35.26
N ILE A 521 9.39 -6.40 -36.29
CA ILE A 521 8.43 -6.81 -37.33
C ILE A 521 9.12 -7.76 -38.32
N ASP A 522 8.47 -8.87 -38.59
CA ASP A 522 8.87 -9.81 -39.65
C ASP A 522 8.51 -9.26 -41.03
N VAL A 523 9.50 -9.06 -41.89
CA VAL A 523 9.31 -8.73 -43.32
C VAL A 523 9.99 -9.75 -44.24
N THR A 524 10.26 -10.98 -43.77
CA THR A 524 10.87 -12.07 -44.53
C THR A 524 9.83 -13.04 -45.09
N ALA A 525 9.45 -12.78 -46.34
CA ALA A 525 8.65 -13.71 -47.13
C ALA A 525 9.23 -15.14 -47.16
N PRO A 526 8.39 -16.18 -47.04
CA PRO A 526 8.80 -17.57 -47.16
C PRO A 526 9.51 -17.89 -48.48
N ASN A 527 10.30 -18.96 -48.47
CA ASN A 527 10.77 -19.58 -49.70
C ASN A 527 9.59 -20.08 -50.55
N ALA A 528 9.76 -20.06 -51.88
CA ALA A 528 8.74 -20.58 -52.80
C ALA A 528 8.40 -22.04 -52.50
N PRO A 529 7.11 -22.44 -52.52
CA PRO A 529 6.71 -23.81 -52.23
C PRO A 529 7.26 -24.79 -53.27
N THR A 530 7.78 -25.92 -52.81
CA THR A 530 7.94 -27.10 -53.66
C THR A 530 6.59 -27.76 -53.87
N VAL A 531 6.35 -28.30 -55.06
CA VAL A 531 5.08 -28.93 -55.45
C VAL A 531 5.39 -30.26 -56.14
N GLU A 532 4.64 -31.30 -55.80
CA GLU A 532 4.77 -32.64 -56.40
C GLU A 532 4.11 -32.70 -57.80
N GLY A 533 4.46 -33.73 -58.59
CA GLY A 533 4.02 -33.86 -59.99
C GLY A 533 2.50 -33.89 -60.15
N LEU A 534 1.97 -32.92 -60.91
CA LEU A 534 0.52 -32.73 -61.12
C LEU A 534 0.08 -33.23 -62.49
N ASN A 535 -0.97 -34.05 -62.55
CA ASN A 535 -1.50 -34.59 -63.81
C ASN A 535 -3.02 -34.47 -63.91
N ASP A 536 -3.56 -34.77 -65.10
CA ASP A 536 -5.00 -34.66 -65.43
C ASP A 536 -5.94 -35.53 -64.57
N THR A 537 -5.41 -36.50 -63.81
CA THR A 537 -6.19 -37.33 -62.88
C THR A 537 -6.09 -36.89 -61.43
N SER A 538 -5.14 -36.00 -61.08
CA SER A 538 -4.93 -35.52 -59.72
C SER A 538 -6.16 -34.79 -59.15
N THR A 539 -6.61 -35.22 -57.98
CA THR A 539 -7.66 -34.58 -57.16
C THR A 539 -7.10 -33.82 -55.96
N LYS A 540 -5.78 -33.79 -55.83
CA LYS A 540 -5.02 -33.04 -54.83
C LYS A 540 -3.79 -32.41 -55.46
N ILE A 541 -3.30 -31.36 -54.82
CA ILE A 541 -1.96 -30.81 -54.99
C ILE A 541 -1.20 -30.97 -53.67
N THR A 542 -0.02 -31.55 -53.74
CA THR A 542 0.85 -31.88 -52.60
C THR A 542 2.20 -31.21 -52.78
N GLY A 543 2.93 -31.00 -51.68
CA GLY A 543 4.21 -30.30 -51.71
C GLY A 543 4.67 -29.88 -50.33
N LYS A 544 5.69 -29.01 -50.28
CA LYS A 544 6.26 -28.47 -49.04
C LYS A 544 6.63 -26.99 -49.15
N GLY A 545 6.58 -26.29 -48.03
CA GLY A 545 7.25 -25.00 -47.84
C GLY A 545 7.48 -24.72 -46.36
N GLU A 546 7.25 -23.50 -45.93
CA GLU A 546 7.30 -23.11 -44.52
C GLU A 546 6.20 -23.82 -43.70
N ALA A 547 6.41 -23.99 -42.39
CA ALA A 547 5.51 -24.77 -41.53
C ALA A 547 4.43 -23.90 -40.87
N ASN A 548 3.20 -24.42 -40.78
CA ASN A 548 2.02 -23.72 -40.26
C ASN A 548 1.66 -22.42 -41.01
N ALA A 549 2.05 -22.31 -42.28
CA ALA A 549 1.84 -21.17 -43.15
C ALA A 549 0.68 -21.38 -44.14
N VAL A 550 0.08 -20.28 -44.63
CA VAL A 550 -1.12 -20.30 -45.49
C VAL A 550 -0.74 -20.52 -46.95
N VAL A 551 -1.23 -21.61 -47.53
CA VAL A 551 -0.97 -22.00 -48.92
C VAL A 551 -2.10 -21.49 -49.82
N THR A 552 -1.77 -20.68 -50.82
CA THR A 552 -2.71 -20.22 -51.86
C THR A 552 -2.44 -20.93 -53.17
N VAL A 553 -3.40 -21.72 -53.64
CA VAL A 553 -3.36 -22.44 -54.92
C VAL A 553 -4.25 -21.72 -55.93
N THR A 554 -3.69 -21.20 -57.03
CA THR A 554 -4.46 -20.61 -58.13
C THR A 554 -4.60 -21.61 -59.27
N LEU A 555 -5.84 -22.03 -59.55
CA LEU A 555 -6.18 -22.99 -60.59
C LEU A 555 -6.08 -22.39 -61.99
N ALA A 556 -6.03 -23.24 -63.02
CA ALA A 556 -5.99 -22.84 -64.43
C ALA A 556 -7.22 -22.03 -64.90
N SER A 557 -8.31 -22.02 -64.12
CA SER A 557 -9.51 -21.22 -64.34
C SER A 557 -9.44 -19.82 -63.71
N GLY A 558 -8.36 -19.48 -63.01
CA GLY A 558 -8.23 -18.24 -62.21
C GLY A 558 -8.87 -18.31 -60.82
N GLY A 559 -9.56 -19.41 -60.47
CA GLY A 559 -10.11 -19.61 -59.13
C GLY A 559 -9.05 -20.01 -58.11
N THR A 560 -9.08 -19.44 -56.92
CA THR A 560 -8.15 -19.72 -55.82
C THR A 560 -8.73 -20.72 -54.82
N ILE A 561 -7.90 -21.63 -54.31
CA ILE A 561 -8.18 -22.51 -53.17
C ILE A 561 -7.12 -22.26 -52.10
N ILE A 562 -7.56 -22.10 -50.86
CA ILE A 562 -6.69 -21.91 -49.69
C ILE A 562 -6.54 -23.25 -48.95
N GLY A 563 -5.34 -23.48 -48.41
CA GLY A 563 -5.04 -24.51 -47.42
C GLY A 563 -3.90 -24.05 -46.53
N GLU A 564 -3.35 -24.97 -45.75
CA GLU A 564 -2.26 -24.73 -44.80
C GLU A 564 -1.21 -25.84 -44.91
N THR A 565 0.03 -25.54 -44.54
CA THR A 565 1.07 -26.54 -44.29
C THR A 565 1.00 -27.08 -42.86
N ASP A 566 1.36 -28.35 -42.66
CA ASP A 566 1.58 -28.92 -41.33
C ASP A 566 2.83 -28.36 -40.62
N ALA A 567 3.04 -28.78 -39.37
CA ALA A 567 4.20 -28.39 -38.56
C ALA A 567 5.57 -28.88 -39.10
N ASN A 568 5.59 -29.68 -40.18
CA ASN A 568 6.78 -30.12 -40.89
C ASN A 568 6.87 -29.49 -42.30
N GLY A 569 6.02 -28.50 -42.61
CA GLY A 569 5.98 -27.79 -43.88
C GLY A 569 5.22 -28.49 -45.01
N ASN A 570 4.59 -29.65 -44.81
CA ASN A 570 3.90 -30.38 -45.89
C ASN A 570 2.47 -29.85 -46.11
N PHE A 571 1.99 -29.80 -47.35
CA PHE A 571 0.58 -29.52 -47.67
C PHE A 571 -0.06 -30.60 -48.57
N SER A 572 -1.39 -30.78 -48.48
CA SER A 572 -2.15 -31.77 -49.26
C SER A 572 -3.58 -31.31 -49.56
N ILE A 573 -3.70 -30.36 -50.48
CA ILE A 573 -4.90 -29.56 -50.72
C ILE A 573 -5.76 -30.20 -51.81
N THR A 574 -7.05 -30.40 -51.55
CA THR A 574 -8.00 -30.95 -52.53
C THR A 574 -8.31 -29.92 -53.62
N ILE A 575 -8.18 -30.33 -54.89
CA ILE A 575 -8.43 -29.49 -56.06
C ILE A 575 -9.28 -30.25 -57.10
N PRO A 576 -10.09 -29.55 -57.92
CA PRO A 576 -10.72 -30.17 -59.08
C PRO A 576 -9.64 -30.57 -60.10
N LYS A 577 -9.88 -31.68 -60.83
CA LYS A 577 -9.01 -32.13 -61.92
C LYS A 577 -8.78 -31.01 -62.94
N GLN A 578 -7.53 -30.86 -63.38
CA GLN A 578 -7.13 -29.82 -64.32
C GLN A 578 -6.89 -30.43 -65.72
N ALA A 579 -6.98 -29.62 -66.78
CA ALA A 579 -6.71 -30.07 -68.14
C ALA A 579 -5.20 -30.10 -68.46
N ILE A 580 -4.78 -31.06 -69.28
CA ILE A 580 -3.38 -31.24 -69.71
C ILE A 580 -2.84 -29.94 -70.35
N GLY A 581 -1.59 -29.59 -70.04
CA GLY A 581 -0.91 -28.41 -70.57
C GLY A 581 -1.39 -27.08 -69.98
N LYS A 582 -2.28 -27.10 -68.98
CA LYS A 582 -2.62 -25.92 -68.19
C LYS A 582 -1.68 -25.76 -67.00
N GLN A 583 -1.63 -24.55 -66.44
CA GLN A 583 -0.78 -24.23 -65.29
C GLN A 583 -1.61 -24.01 -64.03
N VAL A 584 -1.07 -24.45 -62.91
CA VAL A 584 -1.53 -24.16 -61.54
C VAL A 584 -0.37 -23.50 -60.81
N SER A 585 -0.61 -22.40 -60.11
CA SER A 585 0.42 -21.76 -59.29
C SER A 585 0.13 -21.91 -57.80
N VAL A 586 1.19 -22.00 -57.00
CA VAL A 586 1.13 -22.11 -55.54
C VAL A 586 2.06 -21.07 -54.93
N ALA A 587 1.56 -20.31 -53.96
CA ALA A 587 2.36 -19.45 -53.08
C ALA A 587 2.05 -19.78 -51.62
N ILE A 588 2.96 -19.41 -50.72
CA ILE A 588 2.78 -19.53 -49.27
C ILE A 588 2.89 -18.14 -48.64
N THR A 589 2.06 -17.87 -47.64
CA THR A 589 2.13 -16.66 -46.81
C THR A 589 2.37 -17.07 -45.36
N ASP A 590 3.35 -16.46 -44.72
CA ASP A 590 3.70 -16.71 -43.31
C ASP A 590 2.61 -16.21 -42.34
N VAL A 591 2.90 -16.29 -41.04
CA VAL A 591 2.02 -15.79 -39.96
C VAL A 591 2.01 -14.25 -39.84
N ALA A 592 2.99 -13.56 -40.42
CA ALA A 592 3.10 -12.09 -40.41
C ALA A 592 2.39 -11.42 -41.59
N GLY A 593 2.09 -12.17 -42.66
CA GLY A 593 1.45 -11.72 -43.89
C GLY A 593 2.39 -11.56 -45.09
N ASN A 594 3.66 -11.98 -45.02
CA ASN A 594 4.57 -11.90 -46.16
C ASN A 594 4.36 -13.11 -47.09
N THR A 595 4.13 -12.86 -48.38
CA THR A 595 3.87 -13.92 -49.38
C THR A 595 5.12 -14.26 -50.19
N SER A 596 5.39 -15.56 -50.36
CA SER A 596 6.45 -16.12 -51.19
C SER A 596 6.29 -15.80 -52.67
N THR A 597 7.36 -15.96 -53.45
CA THR A 597 7.20 -16.09 -54.91
C THR A 597 6.39 -17.36 -55.26
N THR A 598 5.65 -17.31 -56.37
CA THR A 598 4.79 -18.41 -56.82
C THR A 598 5.58 -19.50 -57.53
N THR A 599 5.42 -20.76 -57.12
CA THR A 599 5.81 -21.92 -57.93
C THR A 599 4.72 -22.28 -58.91
N VAL A 600 5.06 -22.47 -60.18
CA VAL A 600 4.11 -22.79 -61.25
C VAL A 600 4.34 -24.21 -61.74
N VAL A 601 3.31 -25.06 -61.70
CA VAL A 601 3.34 -26.43 -62.21
C VAL A 601 2.45 -26.54 -63.44
N THR A 602 2.95 -27.21 -64.48
CA THR A 602 2.16 -27.55 -65.66
C THR A 602 1.53 -28.93 -65.48
N VAL A 603 0.26 -29.07 -65.82
CA VAL A 603 -0.51 -30.30 -65.66
C VAL A 603 -0.13 -31.30 -66.76
N GLU A 604 0.46 -32.41 -66.37
CA GLU A 604 0.88 -33.47 -67.28
C GLU A 604 -0.26 -34.45 -67.61
N ALA A 605 -0.05 -35.32 -68.61
CA ALA A 605 -0.92 -36.46 -68.86
C ALA A 605 -0.53 -37.62 -67.92
N ALA A 606 -1.49 -38.18 -67.18
CA ALA A 606 -1.19 -39.32 -66.32
C ALA A 606 -0.74 -40.54 -67.15
N ILE A 607 0.45 -41.04 -66.85
CA ILE A 607 1.03 -42.21 -67.55
C ILE A 607 0.33 -43.50 -67.15
N LEU A 608 0.16 -44.41 -68.11
CA LEU A 608 -0.33 -45.77 -67.86
C LEU A 608 0.89 -46.69 -67.64
N ALA A 609 0.90 -47.44 -66.54
CA ALA A 609 1.98 -48.37 -66.23
C ALA A 609 2.20 -49.38 -67.36
N ASN A 610 3.44 -49.85 -67.54
CA ASN A 610 3.75 -50.88 -68.53
C ASN A 610 3.16 -52.24 -68.11
N PRO A 611 2.72 -53.08 -69.07
CA PRO A 611 2.40 -54.46 -68.79
C PRO A 611 3.70 -55.26 -68.54
N THR A 612 3.63 -56.31 -67.72
CA THR A 612 4.70 -57.34 -67.70
C THR A 612 4.36 -58.42 -68.71
N VAL A 613 5.35 -59.10 -69.26
CA VAL A 613 5.15 -60.26 -70.13
C VAL A 613 5.96 -61.44 -69.59
N ASN A 614 5.31 -62.61 -69.48
CA ASN A 614 5.96 -63.84 -69.07
C ASN A 614 6.91 -64.35 -70.19
N ARG A 615 7.76 -65.31 -69.86
CA ARG A 615 8.61 -65.98 -70.85
C ARG A 615 7.74 -66.65 -71.93
N VAL A 616 8.01 -66.33 -73.20
CA VAL A 616 7.32 -66.92 -74.36
C VAL A 616 8.22 -67.94 -75.05
N SER A 617 7.67 -69.08 -75.44
CA SER A 617 8.33 -70.15 -76.21
C SER A 617 7.66 -70.43 -77.55
N ASN A 618 8.38 -71.06 -78.47
CA ASN A 618 7.83 -71.57 -79.73
C ASN A 618 6.89 -72.78 -79.58
N GLN A 619 6.68 -73.27 -78.35
CA GLN A 619 5.67 -74.28 -78.04
C GLN A 619 4.38 -73.69 -77.47
N ASP A 620 4.38 -72.41 -77.09
CA ASP A 620 3.24 -71.76 -76.47
C ASP A 620 2.13 -71.47 -77.49
N THR A 621 0.89 -71.52 -77.02
CA THR A 621 -0.31 -71.12 -77.79
C THR A 621 -0.99 -69.88 -77.20
N LYS A 622 -0.38 -69.28 -76.18
CA LYS A 622 -0.87 -68.08 -75.49
C LYS A 622 0.31 -67.29 -74.93
N ILE A 623 0.23 -65.95 -74.97
CA ILE A 623 1.14 -65.06 -74.26
C ILE A 623 0.42 -64.57 -72.99
N THR A 624 1.09 -64.69 -71.85
CA THR A 624 0.57 -64.28 -70.54
C THR A 624 1.43 -63.19 -69.92
N GLY A 625 0.89 -62.49 -68.93
CA GLY A 625 1.58 -61.45 -68.18
C GLY A 625 0.64 -60.73 -67.23
N THR A 626 1.07 -59.57 -66.72
CA THR A 626 0.24 -58.71 -65.86
C THR A 626 0.11 -57.30 -66.42
N GLY A 627 -0.93 -56.57 -66.01
CA GLY A 627 -1.21 -55.22 -66.47
C GLY A 627 -2.17 -54.47 -65.55
N VAL A 628 -2.70 -53.34 -66.02
CA VAL A 628 -3.70 -52.55 -65.30
C VAL A 628 -5.08 -53.17 -65.54
N ALA A 629 -5.76 -53.62 -64.48
CA ALA A 629 -7.06 -54.28 -64.56
C ALA A 629 -8.06 -53.52 -65.46
N GLY A 630 -8.67 -54.24 -66.42
CA GLY A 630 -9.56 -53.68 -67.43
C GLY A 630 -8.90 -52.91 -68.58
N ALA A 631 -7.56 -52.85 -68.68
CA ALA A 631 -6.87 -52.34 -69.86
C ALA A 631 -6.93 -53.36 -71.02
N THR A 632 -6.88 -52.86 -72.26
CA THR A 632 -6.64 -53.68 -73.46
C THR A 632 -5.14 -53.82 -73.67
N VAL A 633 -4.63 -55.05 -73.60
CA VAL A 633 -3.24 -55.38 -73.94
C VAL A 633 -3.18 -55.77 -75.42
N THR A 634 -2.23 -55.18 -76.14
CA THR A 634 -1.89 -55.51 -77.54
C THR A 634 -0.49 -56.08 -77.57
N VAL A 635 -0.33 -57.25 -78.18
CA VAL A 635 0.97 -57.86 -78.51
C VAL A 635 1.15 -57.79 -80.02
N ASN A 636 2.17 -57.09 -80.50
CA ASN A 636 2.61 -57.14 -81.89
C ASN A 636 3.76 -58.13 -82.04
N VAL A 637 3.62 -59.10 -82.94
CA VAL A 637 4.68 -60.03 -83.36
C VAL A 637 4.71 -60.03 -84.88
N ASP A 638 5.88 -59.74 -85.46
CA ASP A 638 6.08 -59.69 -86.92
C ASP A 638 5.02 -58.83 -87.65
N GLY A 639 4.75 -57.63 -87.12
CA GLY A 639 3.74 -56.70 -87.64
C GLY A 639 2.29 -57.06 -87.33
N LYS A 640 1.99 -58.27 -86.86
CA LYS A 640 0.62 -58.72 -86.55
C LYS A 640 0.26 -58.49 -85.08
N ASN A 641 -0.85 -57.80 -84.86
CA ASN A 641 -1.44 -57.56 -83.54
C ASN A 641 -2.29 -58.74 -83.05
N TYR A 642 -2.16 -59.04 -81.75
CA TYR A 642 -3.03 -59.93 -80.97
C TYR A 642 -3.49 -59.16 -79.73
N THR A 643 -4.78 -59.20 -79.40
CA THR A 643 -5.37 -58.35 -78.34
C THR A 643 -6.10 -59.15 -77.29
N GLY A 644 -6.03 -58.71 -76.03
CA GLY A 644 -6.84 -59.22 -74.93
C GLY A 644 -7.07 -58.15 -73.86
N THR A 645 -7.79 -58.50 -72.81
CA THR A 645 -8.06 -57.60 -71.66
C THR A 645 -7.39 -58.12 -70.41
N VAL A 646 -6.89 -57.21 -69.57
CA VAL A 646 -6.44 -57.55 -68.21
C VAL A 646 -7.66 -57.83 -67.33
N ASP A 647 -7.63 -58.95 -66.60
CA ASP A 647 -8.68 -59.35 -65.65
C ASP A 647 -8.71 -58.45 -64.39
N THR A 648 -9.65 -58.72 -63.49
CA THR A 648 -9.79 -57.98 -62.21
C THR A 648 -8.64 -58.23 -61.23
N ASN A 649 -7.83 -59.27 -61.46
CA ASN A 649 -6.70 -59.66 -60.62
C ASN A 649 -5.37 -59.09 -61.16
N GLY A 650 -5.40 -58.38 -62.29
CA GLY A 650 -4.23 -57.80 -62.94
C GLY A 650 -3.50 -58.72 -63.93
N ASN A 651 -4.04 -59.89 -64.26
CA ASN A 651 -3.45 -60.83 -65.21
C ASN A 651 -4.03 -60.66 -66.62
N TYR A 652 -3.28 -61.00 -67.66
CA TYR A 652 -3.83 -61.18 -69.01
C TYR A 652 -3.36 -62.49 -69.64
N GLU A 653 -4.18 -63.00 -70.57
CA GLU A 653 -3.89 -64.17 -71.38
C GLU A 653 -4.39 -63.90 -72.81
N ILE A 654 -3.47 -63.95 -73.79
CA ILE A 654 -3.75 -63.63 -75.20
C ILE A 654 -3.41 -64.85 -76.05
N ALA A 655 -4.41 -65.43 -76.72
CA ALA A 655 -4.20 -66.57 -77.62
C ALA A 655 -3.37 -66.17 -78.86
N VAL A 656 -2.38 -67.01 -79.19
CA VAL A 656 -1.49 -66.84 -80.35
C VAL A 656 -1.31 -68.19 -81.07
N PRO A 657 -1.02 -68.22 -82.39
CA PRO A 657 -0.44 -69.41 -83.00
C PRO A 657 0.94 -69.69 -82.39
N LYS A 658 1.45 -70.92 -82.52
CA LYS A 658 2.86 -71.20 -82.20
C LYS A 658 3.76 -70.26 -82.99
N LEU A 659 4.55 -69.45 -82.29
CA LEU A 659 5.43 -68.45 -82.87
C LEU A 659 6.78 -69.08 -83.22
N ALA A 660 7.46 -68.58 -84.27
CA ALA A 660 8.82 -68.99 -84.56
C ALA A 660 9.79 -68.47 -83.48
N ALA A 661 10.79 -69.28 -83.12
CA ALA A 661 11.82 -68.85 -82.18
C ALA A 661 12.67 -67.72 -82.78
N GLY A 662 13.15 -66.81 -81.92
CA GLY A 662 13.90 -65.63 -82.32
C GLY A 662 13.05 -64.43 -82.75
N LEU A 663 11.73 -64.59 -82.92
CA LEU A 663 10.83 -63.45 -83.13
C LEU A 663 10.76 -62.57 -81.88
N GLU A 664 10.75 -61.25 -82.08
CA GLU A 664 10.43 -60.29 -81.02
C GLU A 664 8.91 -60.12 -80.91
N ALA A 665 8.38 -60.28 -79.70
CA ALA A 665 7.03 -59.89 -79.33
C ALA A 665 7.08 -58.59 -78.52
N SER A 666 6.37 -57.58 -79.00
CA SER A 666 6.27 -56.26 -78.36
C SER A 666 4.88 -56.06 -77.77
N VAL A 667 4.80 -55.62 -76.52
CA VAL A 667 3.60 -55.62 -75.69
C VAL A 667 3.33 -54.23 -75.16
N GLN A 668 2.11 -53.74 -75.32
CA GLN A 668 1.66 -52.43 -74.85
C GLN A 668 0.22 -52.56 -74.33
N GLN A 669 -0.17 -51.73 -73.36
CA GLN A 669 -1.57 -51.68 -72.92
C GLN A 669 -2.17 -50.28 -73.06
N THR A 670 -3.49 -50.23 -73.28
CA THR A 670 -4.26 -48.99 -73.41
C THR A 670 -5.50 -49.07 -72.53
N LYS A 671 -5.81 -47.98 -71.81
CA LYS A 671 -6.99 -47.84 -70.96
C LYS A 671 -7.40 -46.37 -70.88
N ASP A 672 -8.70 -46.08 -70.94
CA ASP A 672 -9.26 -44.74 -70.76
C ASP A 672 -8.61 -43.65 -71.65
N GLY A 673 -8.25 -44.03 -72.89
CA GLY A 673 -7.56 -43.16 -73.86
C GLY A 673 -6.06 -42.98 -73.65
N LYS A 674 -5.47 -43.57 -72.59
CA LYS A 674 -4.05 -43.54 -72.28
C LYS A 674 -3.37 -44.85 -72.66
N THR A 675 -2.12 -44.77 -73.09
CA THR A 675 -1.34 -45.90 -73.60
C THR A 675 -0.01 -45.98 -72.85
N SER A 676 0.45 -47.20 -72.54
CA SER A 676 1.71 -47.44 -71.82
C SER A 676 2.94 -47.32 -72.72
N GLY A 677 4.13 -47.41 -72.13
CA GLY A 677 5.33 -47.79 -72.87
C GLY A 677 5.23 -49.22 -73.42
N VAL A 678 6.14 -49.55 -74.34
CA VAL A 678 6.24 -50.87 -74.98
C VAL A 678 7.27 -51.73 -74.26
N VAL A 679 6.90 -52.97 -73.93
CA VAL A 679 7.78 -53.99 -73.35
C VAL A 679 8.06 -55.07 -74.41
N LYS A 680 9.30 -55.51 -74.53
CA LYS A 680 9.74 -56.47 -75.56
C LYS A 680 10.19 -57.78 -74.93
N THR A 681 9.92 -58.90 -75.60
CA THR A 681 10.41 -60.24 -75.25
C THR A 681 10.73 -61.03 -76.52
N ILE A 682 11.60 -62.02 -76.44
CA ILE A 682 12.01 -62.85 -77.60
C ILE A 682 11.50 -64.27 -77.40
N VAL A 683 10.82 -64.81 -78.42
CA VAL A 683 10.29 -66.17 -78.43
C VAL A 683 11.43 -67.19 -78.33
N GLN A 684 11.44 -67.97 -77.24
CA GLN A 684 12.47 -68.96 -76.94
C GLN A 684 12.27 -70.27 -77.69
N ASP A 685 13.35 -71.02 -77.93
CA ASP A 685 13.30 -72.31 -78.61
C ASP A 685 13.22 -73.49 -77.62
N ASP A 686 12.00 -73.87 -77.20
CA ASP A 686 11.78 -75.04 -76.33
C ASP A 686 11.61 -76.36 -77.11
N ARG A 687 12.09 -76.43 -78.36
CA ARG A 687 12.17 -77.71 -79.07
C ARG A 687 13.04 -78.70 -78.28
N ILE A 688 12.55 -79.94 -78.21
CA ILE A 688 13.36 -81.12 -77.93
C ILE A 688 13.92 -81.58 -79.28
N PRO A 689 15.25 -81.67 -79.48
CA PRO A 689 15.81 -82.17 -80.74
C PRO A 689 15.48 -83.64 -80.98
N SER A 690 15.41 -84.03 -82.26
CA SER A 690 15.44 -85.44 -82.67
C SER A 690 16.77 -86.09 -82.33
N ALA A 691 16.80 -87.42 -82.19
CA ALA A 691 18.05 -88.16 -82.04
C ALA A 691 19.02 -87.87 -83.22
N PRO A 692 20.31 -87.60 -82.97
CA PRO A 692 21.27 -87.25 -84.02
C PRO A 692 21.43 -88.39 -85.04
N GLN A 693 21.57 -88.03 -86.31
CA GLN A 693 22.06 -88.99 -87.30
C GLN A 693 23.59 -88.95 -87.25
N ALA A 694 24.22 -90.10 -87.07
CA ALA A 694 25.67 -90.25 -86.97
C ALA A 694 26.17 -91.27 -87.99
N ASN A 695 27.31 -90.98 -88.61
CA ASN A 695 28.00 -91.90 -89.51
C ASN A 695 28.74 -92.99 -88.70
N THR A 696 29.18 -94.05 -89.37
CA THR A 696 30.04 -95.07 -88.77
C THR A 696 31.40 -94.50 -88.36
N VAL A 697 32.08 -95.19 -87.44
CA VAL A 697 33.38 -94.81 -86.86
C VAL A 697 34.21 -96.08 -86.74
N SER A 698 35.44 -96.06 -87.25
CA SER A 698 36.40 -97.16 -87.12
C SER A 698 37.36 -96.98 -85.94
N ASP A 699 38.07 -98.03 -85.55
CA ASP A 699 39.08 -98.02 -84.49
C ASP A 699 40.32 -97.17 -84.79
N THR A 700 40.51 -96.75 -86.05
CA THR A 700 41.56 -95.81 -86.45
C THR A 700 41.09 -94.37 -86.64
N ASP A 701 39.79 -94.10 -86.60
CA ASP A 701 39.23 -92.76 -86.77
C ASP A 701 39.55 -91.80 -85.62
N THR A 702 39.66 -90.51 -85.97
CA THR A 702 39.89 -89.41 -85.02
C THR A 702 38.75 -88.39 -85.00
N LYS A 703 37.66 -88.66 -85.73
CA LYS A 703 36.47 -87.82 -85.79
C LYS A 703 35.21 -88.66 -85.91
N ALA A 704 34.16 -88.27 -85.20
CA ALA A 704 32.79 -88.65 -85.53
C ALA A 704 32.13 -87.55 -86.38
N THR A 705 31.19 -87.93 -87.23
CA THR A 705 30.46 -87.00 -88.13
C THR A 705 29.00 -87.38 -88.26
N GLY A 706 28.15 -86.42 -88.66
CA GLY A 706 26.72 -86.68 -88.86
C GLY A 706 25.91 -85.43 -89.18
N THR A 707 24.59 -85.50 -88.96
CA THR A 707 23.64 -84.40 -89.15
C THR A 707 22.68 -84.19 -87.96
N GLY A 708 22.07 -83.00 -87.88
CA GLY A 708 21.13 -82.57 -86.83
C GLY A 708 20.51 -81.21 -87.13
N THR A 709 19.80 -80.58 -86.19
CA THR A 709 19.35 -79.18 -86.38
C THR A 709 20.51 -78.22 -86.18
N ALA A 710 20.69 -77.27 -87.10
CA ALA A 710 21.65 -76.18 -86.94
C ALA A 710 21.49 -75.46 -85.59
N GLY A 711 22.60 -75.22 -84.89
CA GLY A 711 22.63 -74.58 -83.57
C GLY A 711 22.44 -75.52 -82.38
N ASP A 712 21.97 -76.77 -82.57
CA ASP A 712 21.96 -77.75 -81.49
C ASP A 712 23.40 -78.16 -81.12
N THR A 713 23.64 -78.42 -79.83
CA THR A 713 24.92 -78.95 -79.33
C THR A 713 24.89 -80.48 -79.37
N ILE A 714 25.72 -81.09 -80.20
CA ILE A 714 25.97 -82.53 -80.18
C ILE A 714 26.94 -82.85 -79.04
N THR A 715 26.62 -83.89 -78.28
CA THR A 715 27.48 -84.46 -77.23
C THR A 715 27.74 -85.94 -77.55
N ILE A 716 28.99 -86.36 -77.53
CA ILE A 716 29.40 -87.76 -77.69
C ILE A 716 30.04 -88.23 -76.40
N LYS A 717 29.39 -89.16 -75.71
CA LYS A 717 29.91 -89.78 -74.48
C LYS A 717 30.83 -90.94 -74.83
N LEU A 718 32.02 -90.93 -74.24
CA LEU A 718 33.10 -91.88 -74.53
C LEU A 718 33.04 -93.07 -73.55
N PRO A 719 33.29 -94.31 -74.00
CA PRO A 719 33.26 -95.50 -73.14
C PRO A 719 34.39 -95.55 -72.11
N SER A 720 35.44 -94.73 -72.26
CA SER A 720 36.46 -94.48 -71.23
C SER A 720 35.96 -93.71 -70.00
N GLY A 721 34.73 -93.19 -70.04
CA GLY A 721 34.32 -92.04 -69.25
C GLY A 721 34.77 -90.73 -69.92
N GLY A 722 34.02 -89.66 -69.65
CA GLY A 722 34.17 -88.37 -70.33
C GLY A 722 33.23 -88.20 -71.52
N SER A 723 33.23 -87.01 -72.12
CA SER A 723 32.42 -86.68 -73.30
C SER A 723 33.08 -85.55 -74.09
N VAL A 724 32.87 -85.54 -75.41
CA VAL A 724 33.27 -84.44 -76.31
C VAL A 724 32.02 -83.79 -76.90
N THR A 725 32.12 -82.53 -77.30
CA THR A 725 30.98 -81.72 -77.78
C THR A 725 31.31 -80.94 -79.04
N GLY A 726 30.28 -80.53 -79.77
CA GLY A 726 30.39 -79.64 -80.93
C GLY A 726 29.01 -79.16 -81.39
N ILE A 727 28.95 -78.03 -82.08
CA ILE A 727 27.69 -77.44 -82.56
C ILE A 727 27.39 -77.95 -83.97
N VAL A 728 26.11 -78.23 -84.27
CA VAL A 728 25.68 -78.47 -85.65
C VAL A 728 25.75 -77.15 -86.43
N ALA A 729 26.51 -77.16 -87.52
CA ALA A 729 26.70 -75.98 -88.36
C ALA A 729 25.41 -75.56 -89.10
N PRO A 730 25.32 -74.32 -89.62
CA PRO A 730 24.13 -73.83 -90.34
C PRO A 730 23.66 -74.68 -91.54
N ASN A 731 24.52 -75.55 -92.07
CA ASN A 731 24.19 -76.51 -93.14
C ASN A 731 23.59 -77.84 -92.63
N GLY A 732 23.32 -77.98 -91.32
CA GLY A 732 22.78 -79.19 -90.70
C GLY A 732 23.79 -80.31 -90.45
N THR A 733 25.10 -80.08 -90.67
CA THR A 733 26.17 -81.08 -90.46
C THR A 733 26.96 -80.83 -89.17
N TRP A 734 27.53 -81.88 -88.59
CA TRP A 734 28.46 -81.79 -87.47
C TRP A 734 29.68 -82.70 -87.64
N SER A 735 30.80 -82.30 -87.05
CA SER A 735 32.03 -83.08 -86.98
C SER A 735 32.73 -82.80 -85.66
N ILE A 736 33.02 -83.83 -84.88
CA ILE A 736 33.62 -83.73 -83.55
C ILE A 736 34.85 -84.62 -83.50
N THR A 737 35.99 -84.06 -83.07
CA THR A 737 37.22 -84.81 -82.84
C THR A 737 37.06 -85.74 -81.65
N ILE A 738 37.38 -87.02 -81.84
CA ILE A 738 37.39 -88.06 -80.81
C ILE A 738 38.80 -88.65 -80.71
N PRO A 739 39.25 -89.10 -79.51
CA PRO A 739 40.39 -90.01 -79.44
C PRO A 739 40.00 -91.35 -80.10
N LYS A 740 40.98 -92.05 -80.69
CA LYS A 740 40.77 -93.40 -81.24
C LYS A 740 40.12 -94.32 -80.19
N GLN A 741 39.18 -95.16 -80.64
CA GLN A 741 38.42 -96.07 -79.79
C GLN A 741 38.77 -97.52 -80.14
N ALA A 742 38.64 -98.45 -79.21
CA ALA A 742 38.79 -99.87 -79.52
C ALA A 742 37.58 -100.38 -80.35
N ALA A 743 37.81 -101.34 -81.25
CA ALA A 743 36.72 -102.01 -81.96
C ALA A 743 35.71 -102.64 -80.98
N GLY A 744 34.43 -102.59 -81.32
CA GLY A 744 33.31 -103.01 -80.46
C GLY A 744 32.92 -102.02 -79.36
N ALA A 745 33.68 -100.94 -79.15
CA ALA A 745 33.33 -99.90 -78.19
C ALA A 745 32.06 -99.13 -78.63
N LYS A 746 31.32 -98.55 -77.67
CA LYS A 746 30.05 -97.84 -77.93
C LYS A 746 30.16 -96.36 -77.61
N LEU A 747 29.74 -95.53 -78.56
CA LEU A 747 29.64 -94.07 -78.43
C LEU A 747 28.16 -93.69 -78.38
N GLU A 748 27.75 -92.97 -77.32
CA GLU A 748 26.39 -92.45 -77.19
C GLU A 748 26.35 -90.99 -77.64
N VAL A 749 25.54 -90.67 -78.65
CA VAL A 749 25.44 -89.35 -79.29
C VAL A 749 24.08 -88.72 -79.02
N THR A 750 24.04 -87.55 -78.39
CA THR A 750 22.81 -86.75 -78.17
C THR A 750 22.94 -85.36 -78.77
N ALA A 751 21.81 -84.75 -79.14
CA ALA A 751 21.68 -83.33 -79.45
C ALA A 751 21.03 -82.61 -78.26
N THR A 752 21.42 -81.37 -78.01
CA THR A 752 20.82 -80.49 -77.00
C THR A 752 20.49 -79.15 -77.63
N SER A 753 19.24 -78.71 -77.56
CA SER A 753 18.83 -77.39 -78.08
C SER A 753 19.46 -76.25 -77.26
N PRO A 754 19.53 -75.00 -77.77
CA PRO A 754 20.16 -73.89 -77.05
C PRO A 754 19.54 -73.58 -75.67
N GLN A 755 18.30 -74.01 -75.43
CA GLN A 755 17.55 -73.91 -74.17
C GLN A 755 17.74 -75.15 -73.26
N GLY A 756 18.69 -76.04 -73.58
CA GLY A 756 19.09 -77.18 -72.73
C GLY A 756 18.19 -78.41 -72.82
N LYS A 757 17.33 -78.56 -73.84
CA LYS A 757 16.53 -79.77 -74.02
C LYS A 757 17.33 -80.82 -74.79
N ALA A 758 17.60 -81.97 -74.18
CA ALA A 758 18.34 -83.07 -74.80
C ALA A 758 17.42 -84.02 -75.60
N SER A 759 17.95 -84.58 -76.68
CA SER A 759 17.35 -85.63 -77.49
C SER A 759 17.46 -87.02 -76.84
N PRO A 760 16.75 -88.03 -77.37
CA PRO A 760 17.17 -89.43 -77.23
C PRO A 760 18.59 -89.64 -77.80
N ALA A 761 19.30 -90.65 -77.31
CA ALA A 761 20.66 -90.97 -77.76
C ALA A 761 20.68 -91.92 -78.97
N THR A 762 21.61 -91.67 -79.88
CA THR A 762 21.99 -92.58 -80.98
C THR A 762 23.29 -93.30 -80.60
N THR A 763 23.33 -94.62 -80.67
CA THR A 763 24.52 -95.41 -80.32
C THR A 763 25.29 -95.83 -81.56
N ILE A 764 26.53 -95.35 -81.72
CA ILE A 764 27.50 -95.88 -82.68
C ILE A 764 28.24 -97.05 -82.02
N THR A 765 28.46 -98.15 -82.73
CA THR A 765 29.44 -99.18 -82.34
C THR A 765 30.67 -99.02 -83.23
N VAL A 766 31.86 -99.01 -82.64
CA VAL A 766 33.12 -98.77 -83.35
C VAL A 766 33.52 -100.02 -84.12
N GLU A 767 33.77 -99.88 -85.41
CA GLU A 767 34.12 -100.96 -86.32
C GLU A 767 35.64 -101.20 -86.33
N GLN A 768 36.10 -102.45 -86.52
CA GLN A 768 37.52 -102.74 -86.69
C GLN A 768 37.94 -102.42 -88.13
N GLN A 769 39.01 -101.64 -88.33
CA GLN A 769 39.58 -101.48 -89.66
C GLN A 769 40.17 -102.82 -90.15
N ALA A 770 39.78 -103.24 -91.34
CA ALA A 770 40.26 -104.49 -91.94
C ALA A 770 41.78 -104.44 -92.21
N GLN A 771 42.50 -105.44 -91.70
CA GLN A 771 43.94 -105.66 -91.90
C GLN A 771 44.18 -106.67 -93.03
N SER A 772 45.36 -106.61 -93.67
CA SER A 772 45.70 -107.51 -94.78
C SER A 772 47.21 -107.75 -94.93
N GLY A 773 47.59 -108.99 -95.24
CA GLY A 773 48.99 -109.37 -95.46
C GLY A 773 49.12 -110.60 -96.37
N SER A 774 50.30 -110.77 -96.97
CA SER A 774 50.60 -111.81 -97.95
C SER A 774 52.01 -112.39 -97.79
N LEU A 775 52.20 -113.61 -98.31
CA LEU A 775 53.44 -114.40 -98.21
C LEU A 775 53.72 -115.07 -99.56
N THR A 776 54.98 -115.02 -100.01
CA THR A 776 55.48 -115.79 -101.16
C THR A 776 56.68 -116.61 -100.72
N ALA A 777 56.61 -117.94 -100.86
CA ALA A 777 57.75 -118.83 -100.61
C ALA A 777 58.60 -118.99 -101.88
N ASN A 778 59.92 -119.08 -101.69
CA ASN A 778 60.87 -119.48 -102.73
C ASN A 778 60.88 -121.01 -102.89
N ASP A 779 61.35 -121.49 -104.04
CA ASP A 779 61.55 -122.93 -104.28
C ASP A 779 62.54 -123.55 -103.26
N PHE A 780 62.34 -124.83 -102.94
CA PHE A 780 63.13 -125.57 -101.94
C PHE A 780 63.49 -126.98 -102.40
N THR A 781 64.80 -127.28 -102.44
CA THR A 781 65.36 -128.54 -102.94
C THR A 781 65.63 -129.52 -101.82
N VAL A 782 64.74 -130.51 -101.68
CA VAL A 782 64.69 -131.50 -100.57
C VAL A 782 66.00 -132.25 -100.27
N SER A 783 66.95 -132.33 -101.22
CA SER A 783 68.24 -133.01 -101.05
C SER A 783 69.47 -132.08 -101.05
N GLY A 784 69.28 -130.76 -100.96
CA GLY A 784 70.37 -129.78 -100.95
C GLY A 784 70.17 -128.62 -99.99
N ASP A 785 68.94 -128.09 -99.91
CA ASP A 785 68.63 -126.88 -99.16
C ASP A 785 68.37 -127.14 -97.68
N LYS A 786 68.85 -126.24 -96.82
CA LYS A 786 68.70 -126.34 -95.36
C LYS A 786 67.56 -125.51 -94.78
N TYR A 787 67.15 -124.46 -95.49
CA TYR A 787 66.11 -123.52 -95.09
C TYR A 787 65.12 -123.35 -96.24
N ILE A 788 63.82 -123.33 -95.94
CA ILE A 788 62.83 -122.74 -96.83
C ILE A 788 62.88 -121.23 -96.62
N THR A 789 62.85 -120.44 -97.70
CA THR A 789 62.91 -118.97 -97.63
C THR A 789 61.78 -118.33 -98.41
N GLY A 790 61.61 -117.02 -98.31
CA GLY A 790 60.63 -116.26 -99.10
C GLY A 790 60.44 -114.85 -98.59
N THR A 791 59.41 -114.16 -99.08
CA THR A 791 59.05 -112.79 -98.71
C THR A 791 57.66 -112.68 -98.10
N TYR A 792 57.42 -111.60 -97.36
CA TYR A 792 56.10 -111.24 -96.82
C TYR A 792 55.85 -109.72 -96.92
N SER A 793 54.58 -109.33 -96.98
CA SER A 793 54.17 -107.92 -97.07
C SER A 793 52.80 -107.68 -96.43
N GLY A 794 52.53 -106.44 -96.02
CA GLY A 794 51.35 -106.11 -95.21
C GLY A 794 51.46 -106.63 -93.78
N ASP A 795 50.31 -106.85 -93.14
CA ASP A 795 50.15 -107.06 -91.69
C ASP A 795 50.53 -108.48 -91.21
N VAL A 796 51.66 -109.03 -91.69
CA VAL A 796 52.13 -110.39 -91.36
C VAL A 796 53.06 -110.35 -90.14
N ALA A 797 52.53 -110.77 -88.98
CA ALA A 797 53.28 -110.77 -87.71
C ALA A 797 54.05 -112.07 -87.40
N LYS A 798 53.64 -113.21 -87.97
CA LYS A 798 54.20 -114.55 -87.70
C LYS A 798 54.10 -115.45 -88.94
N ILE A 799 55.04 -116.38 -89.11
CA ILE A 799 55.04 -117.38 -90.18
C ILE A 799 55.36 -118.76 -89.60
N SER A 800 54.55 -119.76 -89.97
CA SER A 800 54.73 -121.18 -89.62
C SER A 800 54.75 -122.05 -90.87
N MET A 801 55.53 -123.13 -90.86
CA MET A 801 55.56 -124.13 -91.93
C MET A 801 54.67 -125.32 -91.54
N PHE A 802 53.92 -125.87 -92.49
CA PHE A 802 53.07 -127.04 -92.26
C PHE A 802 53.50 -128.21 -93.15
N GLN A 803 53.69 -129.40 -92.55
CA GLN A 803 53.96 -130.64 -93.26
C GLN A 803 52.95 -131.72 -92.83
N ASN A 804 52.16 -132.21 -93.78
CA ASN A 804 51.12 -133.24 -93.57
C ASN A 804 50.15 -132.94 -92.40
N GLY A 805 49.86 -131.65 -92.16
CA GLY A 805 48.97 -131.19 -91.10
C GLY A 805 49.66 -130.83 -89.77
N THR A 806 50.91 -131.24 -89.56
CA THR A 806 51.70 -130.83 -88.39
C THR A 806 52.27 -129.43 -88.60
N GLU A 807 52.04 -128.53 -87.64
CA GLU A 807 52.65 -127.21 -87.61
C GLU A 807 54.08 -127.24 -87.07
N PHE A 808 54.96 -126.49 -87.72
CA PHE A 808 56.31 -126.18 -87.26
C PHE A 808 56.46 -124.66 -87.17
N LYS A 809 56.38 -124.12 -85.94
CA LYS A 809 56.59 -122.71 -85.63
C LYS A 809 58.09 -122.37 -85.62
N GLY A 810 58.43 -121.09 -85.86
CA GLY A 810 59.81 -120.59 -85.73
C GLY A 810 60.50 -120.16 -87.03
N ALA A 811 59.77 -119.58 -87.99
CA ALA A 811 60.42 -118.83 -89.07
C ALA A 811 61.11 -117.58 -88.49
N ALA A 812 62.37 -117.35 -88.85
CA ALA A 812 63.03 -116.08 -88.61
C ALA A 812 62.57 -115.08 -89.68
N MET A 813 61.98 -113.96 -89.25
CA MET A 813 61.44 -112.91 -90.11
C MET A 813 62.25 -111.63 -89.93
N LYS A 814 62.72 -111.02 -91.02
CA LYS A 814 63.43 -109.74 -90.99
C LYS A 814 63.36 -109.03 -92.35
N ASP A 815 63.22 -107.70 -92.33
CA ASP A 815 63.33 -106.83 -93.51
C ASP A 815 62.45 -107.21 -94.73
N GLY A 816 61.31 -107.89 -94.49
CA GLY A 816 60.40 -108.38 -95.54
C GLY A 816 60.71 -109.80 -96.05
N GLU A 817 61.78 -110.43 -95.58
CA GLU A 817 62.14 -111.83 -95.87
C GLU A 817 61.90 -112.75 -94.67
N PHE A 818 61.60 -114.02 -94.94
CA PHE A 818 61.54 -115.08 -93.94
C PHE A 818 62.45 -116.25 -94.29
N SER A 819 62.95 -116.94 -93.26
CA SER A 819 63.66 -118.21 -93.39
C SER A 819 63.23 -119.21 -92.31
N PHE A 820 63.09 -120.47 -92.70
CA PHE A 820 62.62 -121.56 -91.82
C PHE A 820 63.55 -122.77 -91.96
N TYR A 821 64.19 -123.22 -90.88
CA TYR A 821 65.12 -124.36 -90.93
C TYR A 821 64.38 -125.69 -91.12
N ALA A 822 64.65 -126.34 -92.24
CA ALA A 822 63.91 -127.50 -92.75
C ALA A 822 64.74 -128.79 -92.84
N ALA A 823 66.08 -128.70 -92.78
CA ALA A 823 67.00 -129.82 -93.04
C ALA A 823 66.76 -131.05 -92.14
N ASP A 824 66.42 -130.84 -90.87
CA ASP A 824 66.19 -131.91 -89.88
C ASP A 824 64.77 -132.49 -89.94
N LYS A 825 63.85 -131.85 -90.67
CA LYS A 825 62.42 -132.22 -90.71
C LYS A 825 62.10 -133.42 -91.62
N LYS A 826 63.13 -134.04 -92.22
CA LYS A 826 63.03 -135.27 -93.05
C LYS A 826 61.97 -135.17 -94.16
N ILE A 827 61.91 -134.01 -94.83
CA ILE A 827 61.09 -133.79 -96.03
C ILE A 827 61.49 -134.83 -97.08
N LYS A 828 60.50 -135.36 -97.82
CA LYS A 828 60.71 -136.38 -98.86
C LYS A 828 60.24 -135.85 -100.21
N LYS A 829 61.01 -136.13 -101.26
CA LYS A 829 60.57 -135.96 -102.64
C LYS A 829 59.51 -137.03 -102.96
N THR A 830 58.43 -136.63 -103.61
CA THR A 830 57.44 -137.52 -104.22
C THR A 830 57.52 -137.42 -105.74
N ASP A 831 57.40 -138.54 -106.44
CA ASP A 831 57.39 -138.55 -107.90
C ASP A 831 56.05 -138.03 -108.45
N GLY A 832 56.09 -137.48 -109.67
CA GLY A 832 55.27 -136.33 -110.05
C GLY A 832 53.83 -136.57 -110.54
N ASN A 833 53.22 -135.47 -110.99
CA ASN A 833 51.85 -135.33 -111.52
C ASN A 833 50.69 -135.52 -110.51
N HIS A 834 50.73 -134.73 -109.45
CA HIS A 834 49.62 -133.79 -109.21
C HIS A 834 50.18 -132.43 -108.76
N HIS A 835 49.43 -131.35 -108.97
CA HIS A 835 49.90 -129.98 -108.75
C HIS A 835 50.32 -129.75 -107.30
N GLY A 836 51.52 -129.17 -107.13
CA GLY A 836 52.19 -129.12 -105.83
C GLY A 836 51.51 -128.19 -104.83
N CYS A 837 51.46 -128.65 -103.57
CA CYS A 837 51.27 -127.74 -102.43
C CYS A 837 51.84 -128.34 -101.14
N HIS A 838 53.14 -128.17 -100.91
CA HIS A 838 53.66 -128.08 -99.54
C HIS A 838 53.23 -126.71 -98.98
N THR A 839 51.96 -126.61 -98.59
CA THR A 839 51.35 -125.32 -98.28
C THR A 839 51.88 -124.75 -96.97
N ILE A 840 52.73 -123.73 -97.06
CA ILE A 840 53.00 -122.82 -95.94
C ILE A 840 51.75 -121.98 -95.74
N LYS A 841 50.83 -122.46 -94.90
CA LYS A 841 49.65 -121.69 -94.48
C LYS A 841 50.04 -120.73 -93.36
N THR A 842 49.72 -119.45 -93.53
CA THR A 842 49.79 -118.46 -92.47
C THR A 842 48.83 -118.80 -91.34
N VAL A 843 49.30 -118.66 -90.10
CA VAL A 843 48.47 -118.63 -88.90
C VAL A 843 48.43 -117.19 -88.42
N ASN A 844 47.39 -116.46 -88.82
CA ASN A 844 47.13 -115.11 -88.32
C ASN A 844 46.47 -115.22 -86.93
N GLU A 845 47.29 -115.52 -85.91
CA GLU A 845 46.93 -115.41 -84.49
C GLU A 845 47.38 -114.05 -83.93
N LEU A 846 46.45 -113.09 -83.87
CA LEU A 846 46.40 -111.98 -82.90
C LEU A 846 44.93 -111.75 -82.51
#